data_AF-A0A4W2HS98-F1
#
_entry.id   AF-A0A4W2HS98-F1
#
_cell.length_a   1.000
_cell.length_b   1.000
_cell.length_c   1.000
_cell.angle_alpha   90.00
_cell.angle_beta   90.00
_cell.angle_gamma   90.00
#
_symmetry.space_group_name_H-M   'P 1'
#
loop_
_entity.id
_entity.type
_entity.pdbx_description
1 polymer ?
#
loop_
_entity_poly.entity_id
_entity_poly.type
_entity_poly.pdbx_seq_one_letter_code
_entity_poly.pdbx_strand_id
1 'polypeptide(L)'
;MAPARAPGSPSGALCRQLLLTLAILTFACDACKTVTLHVPAKLDAEKFIGRVNLKECFKSATLIHSSDPDFQILEDGSVYTTHTILLSSEKSSFTILLSNTETQEEKEILVLLEHQTKKRHSQEKVLRRAKRRWAPIPCSVPENSLGPFPLFLQQIQSDTAQNYTIYYSISGPGVDKEPRNLFYVERDTGNLFCTASIDRETYPLFELVAFATTPDGYTPEYPLTLVIRIEDENDNAPIFTETSYSFEVFENSKVGTTVGQVCATDQDEPDTLHTRLKYSIIEQFPALPTLFSMHPTTGVITTSSSKLDRELIDKYQLKIKVQDMDGQYFGLQTTAICIINIEDVNDNLPTFTRSSYVASVEENRIDVEILRVAVRDKDLINTANWRANYTILKGNEDGNFKIVTDSQTNEGVLCVVKPLNYEEKQQVTLEIGVVNEAPYTGTSRSTTNMATVTVNVQNQDEGPECDPRVQTVRIKENVPVGTKTIGYKAYDPETGSSSGIRYKKSSDPEGWVDVDENSGVITILKRLDREARSGVYNISIIASDKDGRTCNGVLGIVLEDVNDNGPVIRQRTVVICKTVMSSAEIVAVDPDEPIHGPPFDFSLEGVSDSEVLRMWRLTKVNDTAARLSYLNDLRFGKYTVPVRVTDRLGQSLVTQLVVILCDCVTPNDCSLPPVPRTSNGEVILGKWAILAILLGIALLFCILFTLVCGATTGADKKPKVFPDDLAQQNLIVSNTEAPGDDKVYSTNDFTTHAVGGSAHGIGGTLGSRVKNGGQETIEMVKGGHQTMESCQETGHDHTLERCKEGGQHTLDSCRGGPVATDNCKYTYSEWYTYTQPRLGEKVQQCDQDNTHMQAQDYVLTYNYEGRGSAAGSVGCCSERQEEDGLEFLDHLGPKFRTLAETCMKR
;
A
#
# COMPACT_ATOMS: atom_id res chain seq x y z
N MET A 1 -81.30 -62.06 1.99
CA MET A 1 -82.45 -62.88 1.53
C MET A 1 -82.27 -63.18 0.05
N ALA A 2 -82.49 -64.43 -0.38
CA ALA A 2 -83.00 -64.73 -1.73
C ALA A 2 -84.55 -64.58 -1.69
N PRO A 3 -85.31 -64.50 -2.81
CA PRO A 3 -85.20 -65.16 -4.12
C PRO A 3 -84.97 -64.17 -5.30
N ALA A 4 -84.77 -64.52 -6.58
CA ALA A 4 -84.87 -65.74 -7.40
C ALA A 4 -86.17 -65.96 -8.24
N ARG A 5 -85.96 -66.15 -9.56
CA ARG A 5 -86.82 -66.77 -10.61
C ARG A 5 -88.08 -66.05 -11.16
N ALA A 6 -88.14 -66.00 -12.50
CA ALA A 6 -89.38 -65.99 -13.31
C ALA A 6 -89.95 -67.42 -13.43
N PRO A 7 -91.21 -67.65 -13.89
CA PRO A 7 -91.54 -67.61 -15.34
C PRO A 7 -93.02 -67.22 -15.64
N GLY A 8 -93.49 -67.40 -16.90
CA GLY A 8 -94.93 -67.60 -17.18
C GLY A 8 -95.50 -66.92 -18.44
N SER A 9 -95.86 -67.71 -19.45
CA SER A 9 -96.72 -67.36 -20.60
C SER A 9 -98.05 -68.17 -20.49
N PRO A 10 -99.05 -68.16 -21.42
CA PRO A 10 -99.10 -67.59 -22.78
C PRO A 10 -100.48 -66.95 -23.17
N SER A 11 -100.82 -67.00 -24.47
CA SER A 11 -102.06 -66.55 -25.16
C SER A 11 -102.13 -65.05 -25.51
N GLY A 12 -102.74 -64.63 -26.62
CA GLY A 12 -103.31 -65.38 -27.76
C GLY A 12 -103.55 -64.44 -28.96
N ALA A 13 -103.32 -64.90 -30.19
CA ALA A 13 -103.22 -64.03 -31.39
C ALA A 13 -104.51 -63.94 -32.22
N LEU A 14 -104.68 -62.85 -33.01
CA LEU A 14 -105.27 -62.87 -34.36
C LEU A 14 -105.08 -61.53 -35.13
N CYS A 15 -105.21 -61.61 -36.46
CA CYS A 15 -105.19 -60.62 -37.58
C CYS A 15 -104.84 -59.13 -37.34
N ARG A 16 -104.00 -58.43 -38.14
CA ARG A 16 -103.70 -58.32 -39.61
C ARG A 16 -104.39 -57.16 -40.36
N GLN A 17 -103.56 -56.26 -40.89
CA GLN A 17 -103.65 -55.50 -42.16
C GLN A 17 -104.78 -54.47 -42.38
N LEU A 18 -104.41 -53.18 -42.38
CA LEU A 18 -104.66 -52.25 -43.51
C LEU A 18 -103.63 -51.08 -43.50
N LEU A 19 -103.77 -50.07 -44.37
CA LEU A 19 -102.70 -49.12 -44.75
C LEU A 19 -103.00 -47.63 -44.44
N LEU A 20 -101.95 -46.80 -44.58
CA LEU A 20 -101.86 -45.54 -45.38
C LEU A 20 -101.76 -44.12 -44.70
N THR A 21 -100.76 -43.34 -45.19
CA THR A 21 -100.72 -41.88 -45.50
C THR A 21 -100.49 -40.70 -44.50
N LEU A 22 -99.75 -39.68 -45.03
CA LEU A 22 -99.65 -38.21 -44.77
C LEU A 22 -99.19 -37.69 -43.37
N ALA A 23 -98.05 -37.02 -43.13
CA ALA A 23 -97.31 -35.89 -43.73
C ALA A 23 -97.61 -34.45 -43.17
N ILE A 24 -96.54 -33.63 -43.11
CA ILE A 24 -96.41 -32.14 -42.96
C ILE A 24 -96.83 -31.43 -41.64
N LEU A 25 -95.88 -30.82 -40.89
CA LEU A 25 -95.62 -29.35 -40.83
C LEU A 25 -94.58 -28.90 -39.78
N THR A 26 -93.94 -27.78 -40.10
CA THR A 26 -92.87 -26.99 -39.44
C THR A 26 -93.03 -26.66 -37.94
N PHE A 27 -91.92 -26.62 -37.18
CA PHE A 27 -91.20 -25.38 -36.80
C PHE A 27 -89.89 -25.66 -36.03
N ALA A 28 -88.98 -24.67 -36.03
CA ALA A 28 -87.89 -24.45 -35.06
C ALA A 28 -87.02 -25.65 -34.59
N CYS A 29 -86.05 -26.05 -35.42
CA CYS A 29 -84.64 -26.20 -35.01
C CYS A 29 -83.77 -26.49 -36.25
N ASP A 30 -83.43 -25.45 -37.02
CA ASP A 30 -82.61 -25.56 -38.24
C ASP A 30 -81.11 -25.61 -37.90
N ALA A 31 -80.77 -26.49 -36.96
CA ALA A 31 -79.45 -26.68 -36.37
C ALA A 31 -78.49 -27.27 -37.40
N CYS A 32 -77.32 -26.65 -37.57
CA CYS A 32 -76.35 -27.10 -38.54
C CYS A 32 -75.73 -28.43 -38.12
N LYS A 33 -75.51 -29.31 -39.10
CA LYS A 33 -75.00 -30.67 -38.88
C LYS A 33 -73.67 -30.61 -38.10
N THR A 34 -73.57 -31.39 -37.05
CA THR A 34 -72.31 -31.58 -36.31
C THR A 34 -71.26 -32.20 -37.23
N VAL A 35 -70.07 -31.60 -37.33
CA VAL A 35 -69.01 -32.07 -38.25
C VAL A 35 -67.90 -32.75 -37.47
N THR A 36 -67.71 -34.04 -37.70
CA THR A 36 -66.63 -34.82 -37.07
C THR A 36 -65.37 -34.78 -37.94
N LEU A 37 -64.24 -34.37 -37.35
CA LEU A 37 -62.91 -34.43 -37.96
C LEU A 37 -62.05 -35.46 -37.23
N HIS A 38 -61.40 -36.35 -37.98
CA HIS A 38 -60.53 -37.37 -37.41
C HIS A 38 -59.07 -36.92 -37.45
N VAL A 39 -58.55 -36.58 -36.27
CA VAL A 39 -57.26 -35.91 -36.09
C VAL A 39 -56.34 -36.70 -35.14
N PRO A 40 -55.00 -36.63 -35.28
CA PRO A 40 -54.05 -37.28 -34.36
C PRO A 40 -54.04 -36.61 -32.97
N ALA A 41 -53.63 -37.35 -31.93
CA ALA A 41 -53.60 -36.85 -30.55
C ALA A 41 -52.66 -35.66 -30.28
N LYS A 42 -51.71 -35.39 -31.19
CA LYS A 42 -50.90 -34.16 -31.22
C LYS A 42 -51.11 -33.47 -32.55
N LEU A 43 -51.39 -32.17 -32.50
CA LEU A 43 -51.50 -31.28 -33.65
C LEU A 43 -50.38 -30.25 -33.57
N ASP A 44 -49.57 -30.13 -34.62
CA ASP A 44 -48.54 -29.09 -34.69
C ASP A 44 -49.18 -27.73 -35.06
N ALA A 45 -48.46 -26.62 -34.85
CA ALA A 45 -48.92 -25.28 -35.20
C ALA A 45 -49.14 -25.08 -36.71
N GLU A 46 -50.00 -24.12 -37.08
CA GLU A 46 -50.32 -23.68 -38.45
C GLU A 46 -50.79 -24.81 -39.39
N LYS A 47 -51.31 -25.90 -38.83
CA LYS A 47 -51.56 -27.15 -39.56
C LYS A 47 -53.02 -27.27 -39.95
N PHE A 48 -53.26 -27.47 -41.24
CA PHE A 48 -54.60 -27.79 -41.75
C PHE A 48 -55.09 -29.12 -41.16
N ILE A 49 -56.25 -29.09 -40.49
CA ILE A 49 -56.85 -30.26 -39.82
C ILE A 49 -58.16 -30.73 -40.45
N GLY A 50 -58.82 -29.90 -41.27
CA GLY A 50 -60.04 -30.27 -41.96
C GLY A 50 -60.77 -29.08 -42.56
N ARG A 51 -61.92 -29.34 -43.20
CA ARG A 51 -62.74 -28.32 -43.87
C ARG A 51 -64.22 -28.53 -43.58
N VAL A 52 -64.90 -27.45 -43.18
CA VAL A 52 -66.32 -27.42 -42.79
C VAL A 52 -67.12 -26.70 -43.87
N ASN A 53 -68.26 -27.26 -44.30
CA ASN A 53 -69.07 -26.66 -45.37
C ASN A 53 -69.98 -25.54 -44.84
N LEU A 54 -69.40 -24.36 -44.56
CA LEU A 54 -70.11 -23.22 -43.95
C LEU A 54 -71.38 -22.84 -44.75
N LYS A 55 -71.32 -22.89 -46.09
CA LYS A 55 -72.42 -22.50 -47.00
C LYS A 55 -73.63 -23.45 -46.99
N GLU A 56 -73.48 -24.66 -46.46
CA GLU A 56 -74.60 -25.59 -46.23
C GLU A 56 -75.35 -25.27 -44.92
N CYS A 57 -74.66 -24.70 -43.94
CA CYS A 57 -75.25 -24.23 -42.69
C CYS A 57 -75.95 -22.87 -42.83
N PHE A 58 -75.23 -21.90 -43.42
CA PHE A 58 -75.62 -20.51 -43.47
C PHE A 58 -75.12 -19.90 -44.80
N LYS A 59 -76.05 -19.43 -45.65
CA LYS A 59 -75.76 -19.15 -47.07
C LYS A 59 -74.88 -17.92 -47.30
N SER A 60 -74.87 -16.99 -46.35
CA SER A 60 -74.02 -15.79 -46.35
C SER A 60 -73.77 -15.33 -44.91
N ALA A 61 -72.65 -15.76 -44.32
CA ALA A 61 -72.11 -15.15 -43.12
C ALA A 61 -71.31 -13.89 -43.50
N THR A 62 -71.33 -12.85 -42.66
CA THR A 62 -70.39 -11.71 -42.76
C THR A 62 -69.29 -11.79 -41.71
N LEU A 63 -69.51 -12.54 -40.63
CA LEU A 63 -68.52 -12.82 -39.60
C LEU A 63 -68.46 -14.33 -39.31
N ILE A 64 -67.24 -14.85 -39.12
CA ILE A 64 -66.93 -16.25 -38.84
C ILE A 64 -65.98 -16.26 -37.65
N HIS A 65 -66.33 -16.96 -36.57
CA HIS A 65 -65.55 -16.97 -35.34
C HIS A 65 -65.49 -18.38 -34.72
N SER A 66 -64.36 -18.74 -34.10
CA SER A 66 -64.22 -19.98 -33.34
C SER A 66 -64.60 -19.74 -31.87
N SER A 67 -65.29 -20.66 -31.21
CA SER A 67 -65.42 -20.63 -29.75
C SER A 67 -64.09 -20.87 -29.02
N ASP A 68 -63.09 -21.36 -29.75
CA ASP A 68 -61.81 -21.82 -29.25
C ASP A 68 -60.66 -21.15 -30.05
N PRO A 69 -59.83 -20.29 -29.42
CA PRO A 69 -58.78 -19.53 -30.10
C PRO A 69 -57.62 -20.41 -30.61
N ASP A 70 -57.58 -21.69 -30.23
CA ASP A 70 -56.57 -22.64 -30.67
C ASP A 70 -56.80 -23.05 -32.14
N PHE A 71 -57.98 -22.74 -32.70
CA PHE A 71 -58.39 -23.07 -34.06
C PHE A 71 -58.83 -21.83 -34.88
N GLN A 72 -58.20 -21.62 -36.03
CA GLN A 72 -58.55 -20.57 -37.00
C GLN A 72 -59.36 -21.16 -38.15
N ILE A 73 -60.42 -20.46 -38.56
CA ILE A 73 -61.29 -20.83 -39.70
C ILE A 73 -61.21 -19.75 -40.77
N LEU A 74 -61.00 -20.17 -42.02
CA LEU A 74 -61.00 -19.28 -43.19
C LEU A 74 -62.40 -19.22 -43.84
N GLU A 75 -62.67 -18.15 -44.61
CA GLU A 75 -63.96 -17.93 -45.30
C GLU A 75 -64.40 -19.10 -46.21
N ASP A 76 -63.44 -19.87 -46.70
CA ASP A 76 -63.68 -21.01 -47.58
C ASP A 76 -64.07 -22.30 -46.82
N GLY A 77 -64.05 -22.25 -45.48
CA GLY A 77 -64.39 -23.32 -44.54
C GLY A 77 -63.20 -24.12 -44.02
N SER A 78 -61.96 -23.80 -44.43
CA SER A 78 -60.76 -24.53 -44.00
C SER A 78 -60.37 -24.19 -42.57
N VAL A 79 -60.01 -25.21 -41.78
CA VAL A 79 -59.67 -25.11 -40.35
C VAL A 79 -58.19 -25.44 -40.12
N TYR A 80 -57.52 -24.57 -39.39
CA TYR A 80 -56.09 -24.65 -39.03
C TYR A 80 -55.91 -24.53 -37.52
N THR A 81 -54.85 -25.13 -36.98
CA THR A 81 -54.37 -24.87 -35.61
C THR A 81 -53.58 -23.56 -35.53
N THR A 82 -53.79 -22.75 -34.51
CA THR A 82 -52.99 -21.51 -34.28
C THR A 82 -51.65 -21.81 -33.59
N HIS A 83 -51.59 -22.87 -32.79
CA HIS A 83 -50.37 -23.34 -32.13
C HIS A 83 -50.35 -24.87 -31.94
N THR A 84 -49.37 -25.41 -31.21
CA THR A 84 -49.23 -26.86 -31.04
C THR A 84 -50.13 -27.36 -29.89
N ILE A 85 -51.11 -28.20 -30.21
CA ILE A 85 -52.14 -28.70 -29.30
C ILE A 85 -51.89 -30.19 -28.98
N LEU A 86 -52.04 -30.57 -27.73
CA LEU A 86 -52.04 -31.97 -27.29
C LEU A 86 -53.43 -32.33 -26.76
N LEU A 87 -54.15 -33.22 -27.46
CA LEU A 87 -55.53 -33.58 -27.12
C LEU A 87 -55.54 -34.54 -25.92
N SER A 88 -56.01 -34.05 -24.78
CA SER A 88 -56.02 -34.76 -23.49
C SER A 88 -57.15 -35.79 -23.33
N SER A 89 -58.09 -35.83 -24.28
CA SER A 89 -59.26 -36.73 -24.28
C SER A 89 -59.49 -37.37 -25.66
N GLU A 90 -60.10 -38.56 -25.71
CA GLU A 90 -60.36 -39.26 -26.98
C GLU A 90 -61.33 -38.50 -27.93
N LYS A 91 -62.14 -37.59 -27.36
CA LYS A 91 -63.00 -36.65 -28.08
C LYS A 91 -62.91 -35.26 -27.46
N SER A 92 -62.78 -34.24 -28.29
CA SER A 92 -62.88 -32.81 -27.94
C SER A 92 -63.75 -32.08 -28.96
N SER A 93 -64.21 -30.87 -28.67
CA SER A 93 -65.12 -30.13 -29.56
C SER A 93 -65.12 -28.63 -29.32
N PHE A 94 -65.25 -27.86 -30.41
CA PHE A 94 -65.46 -26.41 -30.42
C PHE A 94 -66.62 -26.07 -31.36
N THR A 95 -67.22 -24.88 -31.22
CA THR A 95 -68.24 -24.38 -32.17
C THR A 95 -67.65 -23.32 -33.09
N ILE A 96 -68.10 -23.33 -34.35
CA ILE A 96 -67.89 -22.23 -35.30
C ILE A 96 -69.18 -21.41 -35.29
N LEU A 97 -69.08 -20.15 -34.86
CA LEU A 97 -70.18 -19.21 -34.85
C LEU A 97 -70.17 -18.40 -36.16
N LEU A 98 -71.31 -18.40 -36.84
CA LEU A 98 -71.55 -17.71 -38.11
C LEU A 98 -72.64 -16.67 -37.90
N SER A 99 -72.35 -15.39 -38.11
CA SER A 99 -73.36 -14.34 -38.00
C SER A 99 -73.43 -13.47 -39.25
N ASN A 100 -74.62 -12.93 -39.51
CA ASN A 100 -74.84 -11.93 -40.55
C ASN A 100 -75.25 -10.60 -39.90
N THR A 101 -74.33 -9.65 -39.93
CA THR A 101 -74.48 -8.30 -39.37
C THR A 101 -75.58 -7.47 -40.02
N GLU A 102 -76.06 -7.84 -41.21
CA GLU A 102 -77.17 -7.14 -41.89
C GLU A 102 -78.56 -7.68 -41.51
N THR A 103 -78.67 -8.94 -41.07
CA THR A 103 -79.95 -9.59 -40.73
C THR A 103 -80.13 -9.92 -39.26
N GLN A 104 -79.08 -9.80 -38.44
CA GLN A 104 -79.03 -10.26 -37.03
C GLN A 104 -79.36 -11.75 -36.84
N GLU A 105 -79.19 -12.57 -37.88
CA GLU A 105 -79.24 -14.02 -37.75
C GLU A 105 -77.85 -14.58 -37.39
N GLU A 106 -77.82 -15.48 -36.41
CA GLU A 106 -76.63 -16.23 -36.00
C GLU A 106 -76.91 -17.74 -36.07
N LYS A 107 -75.89 -18.52 -36.43
CA LYS A 107 -75.92 -19.98 -36.45
C LYS A 107 -74.59 -20.57 -35.96
N GLU A 108 -74.68 -21.69 -35.25
CA GLU A 108 -73.52 -22.44 -34.78
C GLU A 108 -73.33 -23.76 -35.53
N ILE A 109 -72.07 -24.12 -35.79
CA ILE A 109 -71.66 -25.47 -36.23
C ILE A 109 -70.77 -26.08 -35.15
N LEU A 110 -71.24 -27.15 -34.49
CA LEU A 110 -70.40 -27.93 -33.57
C LEU A 110 -69.43 -28.83 -34.35
N VAL A 111 -68.13 -28.65 -34.11
CA VAL A 111 -67.05 -29.48 -34.67
C VAL A 111 -66.55 -30.44 -33.60
N LEU A 112 -66.51 -31.74 -33.92
CA LEU A 112 -66.07 -32.82 -33.04
C LEU A 112 -64.73 -33.38 -33.52
N LEU A 113 -63.69 -33.25 -32.71
CA LEU A 113 -62.37 -33.82 -32.97
C LEU A 113 -62.29 -35.21 -32.32
N GLU A 114 -62.21 -36.26 -33.14
CA GLU A 114 -62.19 -37.66 -32.66
C GLU A 114 -60.90 -38.40 -33.07
N HIS A 115 -60.07 -38.74 -32.08
CA HIS A 115 -58.84 -39.52 -32.28
C HIS A 115 -59.10 -41.02 -32.06
N GLN A 116 -59.03 -41.84 -33.11
CA GLN A 116 -59.36 -43.26 -33.02
C GLN A 116 -58.24 -44.12 -32.40
N THR A 117 -58.43 -44.54 -31.15
CA THR A 117 -57.63 -45.59 -30.50
C THR A 117 -57.95 -46.97 -31.10
N LYS A 118 -57.05 -47.49 -31.96
CA LYS A 118 -57.26 -48.75 -32.70
C LYS A 118 -57.21 -50.01 -31.82
N LYS A 119 -58.32 -50.32 -31.13
CA LYS A 119 -58.56 -51.65 -30.55
C LYS A 119 -58.63 -52.70 -31.66
N ARG A 120 -57.64 -53.60 -31.69
CA ARG A 120 -57.45 -54.56 -32.79
C ARG A 120 -57.96 -55.96 -32.43
N HIS A 121 -59.28 -56.15 -32.51
CA HIS A 121 -59.85 -57.50 -32.46
C HIS A 121 -59.56 -58.29 -33.74
N SER A 122 -59.47 -59.62 -33.59
CA SER A 122 -59.11 -60.56 -34.64
C SER A 122 -60.30 -60.98 -35.51
N GLN A 123 -60.27 -60.59 -36.79
CA GLN A 123 -60.87 -61.34 -37.88
C GLN A 123 -59.88 -61.42 -39.04
N GLU A 124 -59.95 -62.50 -39.82
CA GLU A 124 -58.95 -62.87 -40.81
C GLU A 124 -58.98 -61.94 -42.03
N LYS A 125 -58.07 -60.97 -42.05
CA LYS A 125 -57.49 -60.49 -43.31
C LYS A 125 -56.23 -61.28 -43.58
N VAL A 126 -56.11 -61.84 -44.78
CA VAL A 126 -54.87 -62.45 -45.28
C VAL A 126 -53.76 -61.40 -45.18
N LEU A 127 -52.82 -61.61 -44.25
CA LEU A 127 -51.73 -60.69 -43.99
C LEU A 127 -50.71 -60.81 -45.12
N ARG A 128 -50.79 -59.93 -46.14
CA ARG A 128 -49.57 -59.51 -46.83
C ARG A 128 -48.71 -58.76 -45.83
N ARG A 129 -47.82 -59.52 -45.21
CA ARG A 129 -46.88 -59.12 -44.16
C ARG A 129 -45.95 -58.05 -44.73
N ALA A 130 -46.21 -56.79 -44.42
CA ALA A 130 -45.16 -55.78 -44.50
C ALA A 130 -44.01 -56.29 -43.63
N LYS A 131 -42.84 -56.54 -44.23
CA LYS A 131 -41.64 -56.93 -43.47
C LYS A 131 -41.44 -55.88 -42.39
N ARG A 132 -41.28 -56.30 -41.12
CA ARG A 132 -40.55 -55.46 -40.18
C ARG A 132 -39.17 -55.29 -40.80
N ARG A 133 -38.74 -54.05 -41.11
CA ARG A 133 -37.33 -53.83 -41.37
C ARG A 133 -36.61 -54.19 -40.07
N TRP A 134 -35.85 -55.28 -40.11
CA TRP A 134 -34.81 -55.49 -39.14
C TRP A 134 -33.88 -54.28 -39.19
N ALA A 135 -33.27 -53.91 -38.07
CA ALA A 135 -32.02 -53.16 -38.17
C ALA A 135 -31.06 -54.01 -39.02
N PRO A 136 -30.34 -53.45 -40.00
CA PRO A 136 -29.28 -54.21 -40.67
C PRO A 136 -28.34 -54.74 -39.58
N ILE A 137 -27.97 -56.01 -39.67
CA ILE A 137 -26.99 -56.59 -38.73
C ILE A 137 -25.68 -55.82 -39.01
N PRO A 138 -25.14 -55.08 -38.03
CA PRO A 138 -23.91 -54.32 -38.24
C PRO A 138 -22.82 -55.29 -38.65
N CYS A 139 -22.14 -54.97 -39.74
CA CYS A 139 -20.95 -55.69 -40.15
C CYS A 139 -19.75 -55.00 -39.50
N SER A 140 -18.79 -55.78 -39.02
CA SER A 140 -17.56 -55.27 -38.43
C SER A 140 -16.34 -55.95 -39.02
N VAL A 141 -15.24 -55.19 -39.14
CA VAL A 141 -14.01 -55.62 -39.84
C VAL A 141 -12.81 -55.11 -39.06
N PRO A 142 -11.92 -55.98 -38.54
CA PRO A 142 -10.71 -55.52 -37.87
C PRO A 142 -9.77 -54.83 -38.85
N GLU A 143 -9.26 -53.68 -38.42
CA GLU A 143 -8.32 -52.89 -39.20
C GLU A 143 -6.97 -53.58 -39.41
N ASN A 144 -6.16 -53.01 -40.30
CA ASN A 144 -4.81 -53.45 -40.66
C ASN A 144 -4.64 -54.96 -40.93
N SER A 145 -5.77 -55.62 -41.22
CA SER A 145 -5.93 -57.02 -41.61
C SER A 145 -4.96 -57.43 -42.71
N LEU A 146 -4.15 -58.45 -42.45
CA LEU A 146 -3.15 -58.97 -43.40
C LEU A 146 -3.74 -59.85 -44.52
N GLY A 147 -5.08 -59.99 -44.57
CA GLY A 147 -5.79 -60.80 -45.55
C GLY A 147 -5.84 -62.31 -45.22
N PRO A 148 -6.02 -63.20 -46.23
CA PRO A 148 -5.98 -62.91 -47.66
C PRO A 148 -7.19 -62.09 -48.15
N PHE A 149 -6.91 -61.14 -49.04
CA PHE A 149 -7.94 -60.39 -49.75
C PHE A 149 -8.34 -61.09 -51.06
N PRO A 150 -9.61 -60.97 -51.50
CA PRO A 150 -10.69 -60.20 -50.89
C PRO A 150 -11.31 -60.90 -49.67
N LEU A 151 -11.45 -60.15 -48.56
CA LEU A 151 -11.96 -60.63 -47.28
C LEU A 151 -13.49 -60.64 -47.29
N PHE A 152 -14.12 -61.79 -47.06
CA PHE A 152 -15.59 -61.89 -46.99
C PHE A 152 -16.12 -61.24 -45.70
N LEU A 153 -17.15 -60.40 -45.84
CA LEU A 153 -17.70 -59.60 -44.75
C LEU A 153 -19.10 -60.08 -44.32
N GLN A 154 -20.04 -60.14 -45.26
CA GLN A 154 -21.44 -60.45 -45.02
C GLN A 154 -22.10 -60.93 -46.32
N GLN A 155 -23.17 -61.71 -46.24
CA GLN A 155 -24.01 -62.02 -47.40
C GLN A 155 -25.37 -61.33 -47.28
N ILE A 156 -25.74 -60.57 -48.31
CA ILE A 156 -27.07 -59.97 -48.46
C ILE A 156 -27.90 -60.76 -49.47
N GLN A 157 -29.18 -61.00 -49.16
CA GLN A 157 -30.10 -61.71 -50.06
C GLN A 157 -31.51 -61.13 -49.98
N SER A 158 -32.24 -61.12 -51.10
CA SER A 158 -33.70 -60.92 -51.09
C SER A 158 -34.41 -62.28 -51.13
N ASP A 159 -35.50 -62.41 -50.37
CA ASP A 159 -36.42 -63.55 -50.47
C ASP A 159 -37.17 -63.58 -51.82
N THR A 160 -37.18 -62.47 -52.57
CA THR A 160 -37.72 -62.42 -53.94
C THR A 160 -36.84 -63.12 -54.98
N ALA A 161 -35.59 -63.48 -54.65
CA ALA A 161 -34.68 -64.24 -55.52
C ALA A 161 -35.19 -65.67 -55.84
N GLN A 162 -36.19 -66.16 -55.11
CA GLN A 162 -36.89 -67.41 -55.44
C GLN A 162 -37.82 -67.29 -56.67
N ASN A 163 -38.21 -66.06 -57.03
CA ASN A 163 -39.16 -65.78 -58.12
C ASN A 163 -38.54 -65.06 -59.32
N TYR A 164 -37.39 -64.41 -59.14
CA TYR A 164 -36.68 -63.64 -60.16
C TYR A 164 -35.17 -63.88 -60.08
N THR A 165 -34.48 -63.86 -61.22
CA THR A 165 -33.03 -63.70 -61.24
C THR A 165 -32.70 -62.28 -60.77
N ILE A 166 -31.90 -62.16 -59.71
CA ILE A 166 -31.54 -60.86 -59.10
C ILE A 166 -30.03 -60.67 -59.20
N TYR A 167 -29.63 -59.45 -59.56
CA TYR A 167 -28.27 -58.95 -59.46
C TYR A 167 -28.18 -57.92 -58.34
N TYR A 168 -27.22 -58.14 -57.44
CA TYR A 168 -26.89 -57.24 -56.34
C TYR A 168 -25.85 -56.21 -56.78
N SER A 169 -26.00 -54.98 -56.31
CA SER A 169 -25.02 -53.90 -56.48
C SER A 169 -24.96 -53.02 -55.23
N ILE A 170 -23.85 -52.32 -55.03
CA ILE A 170 -23.62 -51.40 -53.91
C ILE A 170 -23.10 -50.05 -54.41
N SER A 171 -23.39 -48.97 -53.66
CA SER A 171 -22.88 -47.61 -53.87
C SER A 171 -22.66 -46.94 -52.51
N GLY A 172 -21.65 -46.08 -52.40
CA GLY A 172 -21.24 -45.43 -51.15
C GLY A 172 -19.75 -45.04 -51.12
N PRO A 173 -19.33 -44.27 -50.09
CA PRO A 173 -17.91 -44.15 -49.73
C PRO A 173 -17.35 -45.56 -49.49
N GLY A 174 -16.18 -45.88 -50.03
CA GLY A 174 -15.67 -47.25 -50.04
C GLY A 174 -15.94 -48.00 -51.36
N VAL A 175 -16.81 -47.49 -52.26
CA VAL A 175 -17.17 -48.16 -53.52
C VAL A 175 -16.96 -47.23 -54.71
N ASP A 176 -17.97 -46.42 -55.05
CA ASP A 176 -17.99 -45.50 -56.20
C ASP A 176 -17.54 -44.08 -55.82
N LYS A 177 -17.65 -43.74 -54.53
CA LYS A 177 -17.09 -42.54 -53.89
C LYS A 177 -15.80 -42.88 -53.16
N GLU A 178 -14.96 -41.87 -52.94
CA GLU A 178 -13.68 -42.03 -52.23
C GLU A 178 -13.88 -42.44 -50.76
N PRO A 179 -12.99 -43.30 -50.20
CA PRO A 179 -11.96 -44.10 -50.90
C PRO A 179 -12.61 -45.16 -51.83
N ARG A 180 -12.16 -45.28 -53.09
CA ARG A 180 -12.88 -46.08 -54.11
C ARG A 180 -12.43 -47.54 -54.12
N ASN A 181 -13.35 -48.44 -54.46
CA ASN A 181 -13.14 -49.89 -54.60
C ASN A 181 -12.62 -50.64 -53.35
N LEU A 182 -12.77 -50.10 -52.14
CA LEU A 182 -12.49 -50.85 -50.90
C LEU A 182 -13.47 -52.01 -50.71
N PHE A 183 -14.74 -51.83 -51.10
CA PHE A 183 -15.76 -52.87 -51.03
C PHE A 183 -16.32 -53.21 -52.41
N TYR A 184 -16.67 -54.48 -52.62
CA TYR A 184 -17.49 -54.92 -53.75
C TYR A 184 -18.50 -55.98 -53.30
N VAL A 185 -19.60 -56.11 -54.04
CA VAL A 185 -20.55 -57.21 -53.90
C VAL A 185 -20.48 -58.13 -55.11
N GLU A 186 -20.47 -59.43 -54.87
CA GLU A 186 -20.57 -60.44 -55.93
C GLU A 186 -22.03 -60.48 -56.45
N ARG A 187 -22.19 -60.04 -57.70
CA ARG A 187 -23.49 -59.72 -58.33
C ARG A 187 -24.54 -60.83 -58.24
N ASP A 188 -24.16 -62.12 -58.34
CA ASP A 188 -25.09 -63.25 -58.43
C ASP A 188 -25.38 -63.90 -57.06
N THR A 189 -24.54 -63.65 -56.05
CA THR A 189 -24.61 -64.32 -54.72
C THR A 189 -24.97 -63.37 -53.59
N GLY A 190 -24.71 -62.06 -53.76
CA GLY A 190 -24.85 -61.06 -52.70
C GLY A 190 -23.75 -61.12 -51.64
N ASN A 191 -22.64 -61.81 -51.89
CA ASN A 191 -21.47 -61.81 -51.01
C ASN A 191 -20.77 -60.45 -51.05
N LEU A 192 -20.69 -59.75 -49.92
CA LEU A 192 -19.95 -58.50 -49.73
C LEU A 192 -18.52 -58.81 -49.28
N PHE A 193 -17.53 -58.15 -49.91
CA PHE A 193 -16.12 -58.32 -49.61
C PHE A 193 -15.39 -56.98 -49.43
N CYS A 194 -14.35 -56.97 -48.61
CA CYS A 194 -13.30 -55.94 -48.60
C CYS A 194 -12.13 -56.34 -49.51
N THR A 195 -11.51 -55.39 -50.22
CA THR A 195 -10.43 -55.63 -51.20
C THR A 195 -9.02 -55.38 -50.67
N ALA A 196 -8.89 -54.62 -49.57
CA ALA A 196 -7.62 -54.17 -49.01
C ALA A 196 -7.72 -54.01 -47.48
N SER A 197 -6.58 -53.79 -46.82
CA SER A 197 -6.55 -53.34 -45.43
C SER A 197 -7.18 -51.95 -45.32
N ILE A 198 -7.83 -51.70 -44.19
CA ILE A 198 -8.41 -50.41 -43.82
C ILE A 198 -7.76 -50.00 -42.50
N ASP A 199 -7.60 -48.70 -42.33
CA ASP A 199 -7.02 -47.98 -41.19
C ASP A 199 -8.16 -47.18 -40.55
N ARG A 200 -8.40 -47.38 -39.25
CA ARG A 200 -9.60 -46.93 -38.54
C ARG A 200 -9.49 -45.47 -38.12
N GLU A 201 -8.28 -44.98 -37.83
CA GLU A 201 -7.98 -43.57 -37.54
C GLU A 201 -8.36 -42.70 -38.73
N THR A 202 -8.12 -43.18 -39.96
CA THR A 202 -8.56 -42.52 -41.19
C THR A 202 -10.04 -42.78 -41.50
N TYR A 203 -10.56 -44.01 -41.30
CA TYR A 203 -11.91 -44.39 -41.70
C TYR A 203 -12.64 -45.34 -40.71
N PRO A 204 -13.25 -44.85 -39.61
CA PRO A 204 -13.87 -45.71 -38.60
C PRO A 204 -15.22 -46.33 -39.01
N LEU A 205 -15.87 -45.79 -40.05
CA LEU A 205 -17.24 -46.17 -40.43
C LEU A 205 -17.50 -45.97 -41.93
N PHE A 206 -18.15 -46.94 -42.56
CA PHE A 206 -18.66 -46.85 -43.93
C PHE A 206 -20.16 -47.13 -44.01
N GLU A 207 -20.91 -46.18 -44.56
CA GLU A 207 -22.33 -46.36 -44.90
C GLU A 207 -22.48 -46.65 -46.40
N LEU A 208 -22.80 -47.90 -46.72
CA LEU A 208 -23.09 -48.35 -48.08
C LEU A 208 -24.59 -48.48 -48.30
N VAL A 209 -25.02 -48.35 -49.55
CA VAL A 209 -26.39 -48.63 -49.97
C VAL A 209 -26.37 -49.80 -50.95
N ALA A 210 -27.01 -50.89 -50.56
CA ALA A 210 -27.19 -52.08 -51.38
C ALA A 210 -28.51 -52.07 -52.14
N PHE A 211 -28.48 -52.52 -53.38
CA PHE A 211 -29.60 -52.60 -54.30
C PHE A 211 -29.78 -54.03 -54.80
N ALA A 212 -31.03 -54.42 -55.02
CA ALA A 212 -31.41 -55.63 -55.75
C ALA A 212 -32.11 -55.22 -57.04
N THR A 213 -31.59 -55.66 -58.17
CA THR A 213 -32.10 -55.35 -59.52
C THR A 213 -32.27 -56.63 -60.32
N THR A 214 -33.17 -56.64 -61.30
CA THR A 214 -33.36 -57.75 -62.24
C THR A 214 -32.69 -57.44 -63.59
N PRO A 215 -32.43 -58.42 -64.47
CA PRO A 215 -31.77 -58.19 -65.77
C PRO A 215 -32.46 -57.14 -66.67
N ASP A 216 -33.77 -56.95 -66.52
CA ASP A 216 -34.61 -55.98 -67.21
C ASP A 216 -34.71 -54.62 -66.48
N GLY A 217 -33.97 -54.43 -65.39
CA GLY A 217 -33.85 -53.16 -64.67
C GLY A 217 -34.94 -52.91 -63.62
N TYR A 218 -35.85 -53.85 -63.38
CA TYR A 218 -36.85 -53.75 -62.32
C TYR A 218 -36.23 -53.98 -60.93
N THR A 219 -36.63 -53.18 -59.94
CA THR A 219 -36.17 -53.24 -58.54
C THR A 219 -37.22 -53.95 -57.66
N PRO A 220 -37.05 -55.25 -57.34
CA PRO A 220 -38.02 -56.00 -56.52
C PRO A 220 -38.03 -55.62 -55.03
N GLU A 221 -36.98 -54.96 -54.53
CA GLU A 221 -36.83 -54.53 -53.13
C GLU A 221 -36.48 -53.03 -53.05
N TYR A 222 -36.68 -52.44 -51.88
CA TYR A 222 -36.13 -51.12 -51.56
C TYR A 222 -34.63 -51.22 -51.24
N PRO A 223 -33.84 -50.15 -51.48
CA PRO A 223 -32.43 -50.12 -51.12
C PRO A 223 -32.22 -50.34 -49.61
N LEU A 224 -31.17 -51.07 -49.27
CA LEU A 224 -30.78 -51.43 -47.91
C LEU A 224 -29.49 -50.68 -47.53
N THR A 225 -29.55 -49.82 -46.53
CA THR A 225 -28.34 -49.26 -45.91
C THR A 225 -27.61 -50.38 -45.15
N LEU A 226 -26.33 -50.54 -45.45
CA LEU A 226 -25.39 -51.40 -44.73
C LEU A 226 -24.40 -50.49 -44.01
N VAL A 227 -24.17 -50.76 -42.73
CA VAL A 227 -23.18 -50.05 -41.92
C VAL A 227 -22.05 -51.02 -41.63
N ILE A 228 -20.86 -50.68 -42.12
CA ILE A 228 -19.62 -51.40 -41.84
C ILE A 228 -18.85 -50.55 -40.83
N ARG A 229 -18.67 -51.07 -39.62
CA ARG A 229 -17.80 -50.48 -38.60
C ARG A 229 -16.42 -51.10 -38.74
N ILE A 230 -15.37 -50.29 -38.65
CA ILE A 230 -14.02 -50.83 -38.52
C ILE A 230 -13.77 -51.11 -37.04
N GLU A 231 -13.26 -52.30 -36.72
CA GLU A 231 -12.88 -52.69 -35.36
C GLU A 231 -11.43 -52.29 -35.11
N ASP A 232 -11.22 -51.79 -33.89
CA ASP A 232 -10.01 -51.16 -33.39
C ASP A 232 -8.96 -52.21 -32.98
N GLU A 233 -7.73 -52.07 -33.46
CA GLU A 233 -6.56 -52.84 -33.02
C GLU A 233 -5.56 -51.89 -32.35
N ASN A 234 -4.86 -52.35 -31.31
CA ASN A 234 -3.97 -51.51 -30.49
C ASN A 234 -2.63 -51.25 -31.21
N ASP A 235 -2.61 -50.42 -32.25
CA ASP A 235 -1.42 -50.18 -33.08
C ASP A 235 -0.81 -48.76 -32.99
N ASN A 236 -1.55 -47.77 -32.48
CA ASN A 236 -0.96 -46.49 -32.09
C ASN A 236 -0.34 -46.60 -30.69
N ALA A 237 0.84 -46.02 -30.53
CA ALA A 237 1.49 -45.92 -29.21
C ALA A 237 1.19 -44.54 -28.60
N PRO A 238 0.87 -44.45 -27.29
CA PRO A 238 0.52 -43.18 -26.66
C PRO A 238 1.66 -42.18 -26.71
N ILE A 239 1.43 -41.01 -27.30
CA ILE A 239 2.43 -39.94 -27.45
C ILE A 239 2.25 -38.84 -26.42
N PHE A 240 3.35 -38.39 -25.79
CA PHE A 240 3.32 -37.19 -24.95
C PHE A 240 3.10 -35.94 -25.81
N THR A 241 2.35 -34.96 -25.29
CA THR A 241 2.10 -33.69 -26.01
C THR A 241 3.37 -32.85 -26.17
N GLU A 242 4.31 -32.97 -25.22
CA GLU A 242 5.62 -32.33 -25.26
C GLU A 242 6.76 -33.37 -25.21
N THR A 243 7.85 -33.10 -25.92
CA THR A 243 9.04 -33.99 -25.93
C THR A 243 9.86 -33.88 -24.63
N SER A 244 9.81 -32.72 -23.97
CA SER A 244 10.41 -32.50 -22.66
C SER A 244 9.60 -31.50 -21.86
N TYR A 245 9.24 -31.85 -20.62
CA TYR A 245 8.56 -30.97 -19.68
C TYR A 245 9.59 -30.23 -18.80
N SER A 246 9.25 -29.02 -18.37
CA SER A 246 9.97 -28.28 -17.32
C SER A 246 8.95 -27.70 -16.35
N PHE A 247 9.13 -27.97 -15.07
CA PHE A 247 8.31 -27.45 -13.98
C PHE A 247 9.20 -26.84 -12.88
N GLU A 248 8.60 -26.02 -12.03
CA GLU A 248 9.23 -25.30 -10.93
C GLU A 248 8.47 -25.61 -9.63
N VAL A 249 9.20 -25.83 -8.54
CA VAL A 249 8.60 -26.04 -7.21
C VAL A 249 9.49 -25.45 -6.14
N PHE A 250 8.90 -24.69 -5.21
CA PHE A 250 9.64 -24.14 -4.07
C PHE A 250 10.21 -25.26 -3.19
N GLU A 251 11.44 -25.06 -2.72
CA GLU A 251 12.00 -25.89 -1.66
C GLU A 251 11.20 -25.81 -0.35
N ASN A 252 11.51 -26.70 0.60
CA ASN A 252 10.76 -26.87 1.84
C ASN A 252 9.23 -27.13 1.65
N SER A 253 8.78 -27.36 0.41
CA SER A 253 7.40 -27.67 0.06
C SER A 253 6.87 -28.87 0.84
N LYS A 254 5.61 -28.75 1.29
CA LYS A 254 4.89 -29.83 1.97
C LYS A 254 4.79 -31.07 1.08
N VAL A 255 4.71 -32.24 1.71
CA VAL A 255 4.41 -33.50 1.01
C VAL A 255 3.03 -33.41 0.37
N GLY A 256 2.91 -33.82 -0.89
CA GLY A 256 1.67 -33.72 -1.67
C GLY A 256 1.50 -32.42 -2.45
N THR A 257 2.43 -31.45 -2.36
CA THR A 257 2.44 -30.29 -3.25
C THR A 257 2.49 -30.74 -4.71
N THR A 258 1.61 -30.19 -5.55
CA THR A 258 1.59 -30.46 -6.98
C THR A 258 2.69 -29.66 -7.68
N VAL A 259 3.51 -30.34 -8.48
CA VAL A 259 4.62 -29.76 -9.24
C VAL A 259 4.18 -29.42 -10.66
N GLY A 260 3.34 -30.25 -11.26
CA GLY A 260 2.86 -30.09 -12.63
C GLY A 260 2.03 -31.28 -13.10
N GLN A 261 1.60 -31.26 -14.35
CA GLN A 261 0.86 -32.36 -14.98
C GLN A 261 1.43 -32.61 -16.38
N VAL A 262 1.72 -33.87 -16.69
CA VAL A 262 2.13 -34.30 -18.03
C VAL A 262 0.93 -34.88 -18.78
N CYS A 263 0.86 -34.61 -20.08
CA CYS A 263 -0.25 -35.04 -20.92
C CYS A 263 0.25 -35.96 -22.04
N ALA A 264 -0.52 -36.98 -22.34
CA ALA A 264 -0.35 -37.83 -23.50
C ALA A 264 -1.69 -38.07 -24.18
N THR A 265 -1.63 -38.33 -25.48
CA THR A 265 -2.77 -38.62 -26.34
C THR A 265 -2.50 -39.92 -27.07
N ASP A 266 -3.55 -40.72 -27.21
CA ASP A 266 -3.57 -41.88 -28.08
C ASP A 266 -4.53 -41.64 -29.25
N GLN A 267 -4.44 -42.43 -30.33
CA GLN A 267 -5.30 -42.27 -31.52
C GLN A 267 -6.30 -43.41 -31.71
N ASP A 268 -6.08 -44.58 -31.09
CA ASP A 268 -7.00 -45.74 -31.04
C ASP A 268 -8.42 -45.37 -30.50
N GLU A 269 -9.36 -46.32 -30.41
CA GLU A 269 -10.76 -46.03 -30.08
C GLU A 269 -10.93 -45.53 -28.63
N PRO A 270 -11.48 -44.31 -28.43
CA PRO A 270 -11.65 -43.73 -27.10
C PRO A 270 -12.58 -44.56 -26.21
N ASP A 271 -12.37 -44.41 -24.89
CA ASP A 271 -13.08 -45.12 -23.81
C ASP A 271 -12.84 -46.65 -23.74
N THR A 272 -11.95 -47.21 -24.57
CA THR A 272 -11.59 -48.64 -24.58
C THR A 272 -10.55 -49.01 -23.50
N LEU A 273 -9.81 -50.11 -23.72
CA LEU A 273 -8.54 -50.38 -23.05
C LEU A 273 -7.35 -49.84 -23.84
N HIS A 274 -7.43 -49.72 -25.17
CA HIS A 274 -6.32 -49.26 -26.01
C HIS A 274 -6.00 -47.81 -25.65
N THR A 275 -7.00 -46.93 -25.59
CA THR A 275 -6.78 -45.54 -25.11
C THR A 275 -6.66 -45.38 -23.59
N ARG A 276 -6.47 -46.46 -22.80
CA ARG A 276 -6.50 -46.41 -21.32
C ARG A 276 -5.10 -46.19 -20.73
N LEU A 277 -4.71 -44.91 -20.70
CA LEU A 277 -3.33 -44.53 -20.37
C LEU A 277 -2.98 -44.65 -18.88
N LYS A 278 -1.81 -45.25 -18.62
CA LYS A 278 -1.07 -45.18 -17.35
C LYS A 278 0.21 -44.37 -17.48
N TYR A 279 0.39 -43.45 -16.54
CA TYR A 279 1.59 -42.64 -16.36
C TYR A 279 2.45 -43.19 -15.21
N SER A 280 3.76 -43.13 -15.36
CA SER A 280 4.73 -43.59 -14.35
C SER A 280 6.07 -42.86 -14.45
N ILE A 281 6.75 -42.68 -13.33
CA ILE A 281 8.17 -42.31 -13.28
C ILE A 281 8.98 -43.61 -13.31
N ILE A 282 9.92 -43.74 -14.25
CA ILE A 282 10.77 -44.93 -14.38
C ILE A 282 12.17 -44.72 -13.81
N GLU A 283 12.74 -43.52 -13.94
CA GLU A 283 14.05 -43.16 -13.38
C GLU A 283 13.98 -41.72 -12.82
N GLN A 284 14.63 -41.47 -11.68
CA GLN A 284 14.88 -40.13 -11.13
C GLN A 284 16.40 -39.90 -11.14
N PHE A 285 16.84 -38.67 -11.44
CA PHE A 285 18.21 -38.23 -11.24
C PHE A 285 18.23 -36.93 -10.43
N PRO A 286 18.97 -36.85 -9.30
CA PRO A 286 19.67 -37.95 -8.62
C PRO A 286 18.75 -39.09 -8.16
N ALA A 287 19.27 -40.32 -8.08
CA ALA A 287 18.44 -41.53 -7.94
C ALA A 287 17.87 -41.79 -6.54
N LEU A 288 18.48 -41.23 -5.50
CA LEU A 288 18.03 -41.33 -4.11
C LEU A 288 18.29 -39.99 -3.38
N PRO A 289 17.41 -39.58 -2.44
CA PRO A 289 16.10 -40.18 -2.13
C PRO A 289 15.08 -39.97 -3.26
N THR A 290 14.04 -40.79 -3.35
CA THR A 290 12.91 -40.54 -4.27
C THR A 290 12.03 -39.43 -3.70
N LEU A 291 11.94 -38.30 -4.40
CA LEU A 291 11.29 -37.06 -3.92
C LEU A 291 10.00 -36.70 -4.65
N PHE A 292 9.70 -37.40 -5.74
CA PHE A 292 8.52 -37.17 -6.56
C PHE A 292 7.71 -38.46 -6.75
N SER A 293 6.39 -38.30 -6.80
CA SER A 293 5.42 -39.31 -7.18
C SER A 293 4.60 -38.82 -8.37
N MET A 294 3.97 -39.73 -9.10
CA MET A 294 3.13 -39.40 -10.26
C MET A 294 1.81 -40.17 -10.15
N HIS A 295 0.69 -39.45 -10.28
CA HIS A 295 -0.63 -40.04 -10.21
C HIS A 295 -0.94 -40.83 -11.50
N PRO A 296 -1.22 -42.14 -11.41
CA PRO A 296 -1.04 -43.04 -12.55
C PRO A 296 -2.06 -42.88 -13.67
N THR A 297 -3.22 -42.25 -13.45
CA THR A 297 -4.25 -42.04 -14.51
C THR A 297 -4.39 -40.59 -14.96
N THR A 298 -3.65 -39.64 -14.37
CA THR A 298 -3.77 -38.22 -14.72
C THR A 298 -2.46 -37.54 -15.08
N GLY A 299 -1.30 -38.19 -14.86
CA GLY A 299 0.01 -37.60 -15.14
C GLY A 299 0.40 -36.46 -14.18
N VAL A 300 -0.35 -36.21 -13.11
CA VAL A 300 -0.05 -35.18 -12.11
C VAL A 300 1.15 -35.61 -11.27
N ILE A 301 2.18 -34.78 -11.21
CA ILE A 301 3.41 -35.00 -10.43
C ILE A 301 3.29 -34.27 -9.09
N THR A 302 3.58 -34.96 -8.00
CA THR A 302 3.52 -34.43 -6.63
C THR A 302 4.80 -34.72 -5.84
N THR A 303 5.09 -33.90 -4.83
CA THR A 303 6.19 -34.13 -3.89
C THR A 303 5.88 -35.31 -2.97
N SER A 304 6.77 -36.31 -2.90
CA SER A 304 6.64 -37.47 -1.99
C SER A 304 7.34 -37.27 -0.64
N SER A 305 8.12 -36.20 -0.51
CA SER A 305 9.02 -35.94 0.62
C SER A 305 9.22 -34.43 0.82
N SER A 306 9.25 -33.97 2.07
CA SER A 306 9.53 -32.57 2.45
C SER A 306 11.04 -32.31 2.57
N LYS A 307 11.84 -32.89 1.66
CA LYS A 307 13.30 -32.74 1.59
C LYS A 307 13.72 -32.23 0.22
N LEU A 308 13.02 -31.21 -0.24
CA LEU A 308 13.49 -30.34 -1.31
C LEU A 308 14.28 -29.22 -0.63
N ASP A 309 15.53 -29.08 -1.03
CA ASP A 309 16.62 -28.31 -0.43
C ASP A 309 17.51 -27.91 -1.61
N ARG A 310 17.50 -26.62 -1.96
CA ARG A 310 18.11 -26.07 -3.17
C ARG A 310 19.60 -25.83 -2.99
N GLU A 311 20.06 -25.58 -1.77
CA GLU A 311 21.48 -25.53 -1.39
C GLU A 311 22.17 -26.88 -1.62
N LEU A 312 21.42 -27.98 -1.50
CA LEU A 312 21.90 -29.34 -1.78
C LEU A 312 21.73 -29.73 -3.26
N ILE A 313 20.52 -29.60 -3.84
CA ILE A 313 20.21 -29.95 -5.24
C ILE A 313 19.16 -28.98 -5.81
N ASP A 314 19.60 -28.13 -6.75
CA ASP A 314 18.79 -27.15 -7.47
C ASP A 314 17.88 -27.75 -8.57
N LYS A 315 18.19 -28.97 -9.05
CA LYS A 315 17.56 -29.54 -10.23
C LYS A 315 17.42 -31.06 -10.17
N TYR A 316 16.23 -31.54 -10.50
CA TYR A 316 15.93 -32.96 -10.68
C TYR A 316 15.49 -33.25 -12.11
N GLN A 317 15.87 -34.43 -12.62
CA GLN A 317 15.43 -34.93 -13.91
C GLN A 317 14.68 -36.25 -13.71
N LEU A 318 13.40 -36.25 -14.06
CA LEU A 318 12.55 -37.44 -14.14
C LEU A 318 12.56 -37.97 -15.58
N LYS A 319 12.70 -39.27 -15.72
CA LYS A 319 12.38 -40.01 -16.93
C LYS A 319 11.01 -40.62 -16.72
N ILE A 320 10.05 -40.20 -17.54
CA ILE A 320 8.64 -40.53 -17.39
C ILE A 320 8.20 -41.45 -18.53
N LYS A 321 7.19 -42.28 -18.26
CA LYS A 321 6.65 -43.25 -19.20
C LYS A 321 5.13 -43.19 -19.19
N VAL A 322 4.53 -43.14 -20.37
CA VAL A 322 3.11 -43.44 -20.59
C VAL A 322 3.00 -44.82 -21.26
N GLN A 323 1.95 -45.57 -20.92
CA GLN A 323 1.62 -46.87 -21.51
C GLN A 323 0.11 -47.00 -21.65
N ASP A 324 -0.35 -47.64 -22.71
CA ASP A 324 -1.75 -47.97 -22.95
C ASP A 324 -2.25 -49.14 -22.06
N MET A 325 -3.40 -49.74 -22.39
CA MET A 325 -3.88 -51.02 -21.84
C MET A 325 -3.95 -51.10 -20.31
N ASP A 326 -4.26 -49.99 -19.63
CA ASP A 326 -4.22 -49.83 -18.17
C ASP A 326 -2.84 -50.20 -17.55
N GLY A 327 -1.76 -50.08 -18.33
CA GLY A 327 -0.38 -50.37 -17.91
C GLY A 327 -0.02 -51.86 -17.94
N GLN A 328 -0.74 -52.69 -18.68
CA GLN A 328 -0.44 -54.11 -18.82
C GLN A 328 0.88 -54.35 -19.57
N TYR A 329 1.54 -55.48 -19.28
CA TYR A 329 2.91 -55.77 -19.72
C TYR A 329 3.12 -55.86 -21.24
N PHE A 330 2.05 -56.02 -22.01
CA PHE A 330 2.05 -56.14 -23.47
C PHE A 330 1.63 -54.84 -24.19
N GLY A 331 1.26 -53.82 -23.43
CA GLY A 331 0.83 -52.53 -23.95
C GLY A 331 1.97 -51.67 -24.53
N LEU A 332 1.69 -50.87 -25.55
CA LEU A 332 2.64 -49.95 -26.17
C LEU A 332 2.94 -48.77 -25.23
N GLN A 333 4.18 -48.27 -25.30
CA GLN A 333 4.70 -47.33 -24.30
C GLN A 333 5.71 -46.34 -24.87
N THR A 334 5.58 -45.07 -24.48
CA THR A 334 6.47 -43.97 -24.86
C THR A 334 7.12 -43.37 -23.62
N THR A 335 8.37 -42.91 -23.75
CA THR A 335 9.11 -42.22 -22.68
C THR A 335 9.45 -40.79 -23.05
N ALA A 336 9.31 -39.87 -22.10
CA ALA A 336 9.75 -38.48 -22.20
C ALA A 336 10.64 -38.10 -21.00
N ILE A 337 11.16 -36.88 -21.01
CA ILE A 337 11.95 -36.30 -19.90
C ILE A 337 11.13 -35.17 -19.27
N CYS A 338 11.11 -35.11 -17.94
CA CYS A 338 10.53 -34.02 -17.17
C CYS A 338 11.61 -33.45 -16.24
N ILE A 339 11.95 -32.19 -16.43
CA ILE A 339 12.86 -31.43 -15.57
C ILE A 339 12.03 -30.76 -14.47
N ILE A 340 12.53 -30.79 -13.24
CA ILE A 340 11.98 -30.05 -12.11
C ILE A 340 13.11 -29.18 -11.56
N ASN A 341 12.94 -27.86 -11.66
CA ASN A 341 13.81 -26.88 -11.02
C ASN A 341 13.28 -26.60 -9.61
N ILE A 342 14.19 -26.41 -8.66
CA ILE A 342 13.83 -26.04 -7.28
C ILE A 342 13.97 -24.53 -7.11
N GLU A 343 12.89 -23.87 -6.72
CA GLU A 343 12.85 -22.42 -6.54
C GLU A 343 13.26 -22.02 -5.12
N ASP A 344 14.05 -20.94 -5.06
CA ASP A 344 14.78 -20.43 -3.88
C ASP A 344 13.85 -19.77 -2.84
N VAL A 345 13.98 -20.21 -1.59
CA VAL A 345 13.17 -19.74 -0.45
C VAL A 345 14.11 -19.33 0.68
N ASN A 346 13.82 -18.21 1.38
CA ASN A 346 14.66 -17.72 2.47
C ASN A 346 14.59 -18.65 3.70
N ASP A 347 15.46 -19.65 3.72
CA ASP A 347 15.57 -20.72 4.71
C ASP A 347 16.93 -20.68 5.45
N ASN A 348 17.92 -19.96 4.91
CA ASN A 348 19.16 -19.65 5.59
C ASN A 348 19.17 -18.23 6.14
N LEU A 349 20.04 -17.99 7.13
CA LEU A 349 20.27 -16.66 7.69
C LEU A 349 21.69 -16.21 7.38
N PRO A 350 21.93 -14.89 7.15
CA PRO A 350 23.22 -14.38 6.77
C PRO A 350 24.14 -14.44 8.00
N THR A 351 25.11 -15.35 7.99
CA THR A 351 25.99 -15.62 9.13
C THR A 351 27.26 -14.77 9.07
N PHE A 352 27.60 -14.10 10.17
CA PHE A 352 28.89 -13.40 10.26
C PHE A 352 30.06 -14.40 10.19
N THR A 353 31.11 -14.04 9.45
CA THR A 353 32.32 -14.85 9.34
C THR A 353 33.14 -14.93 10.64
N ARG A 354 32.89 -14.02 11.59
CA ARG A 354 33.45 -13.99 12.95
C ARG A 354 32.40 -13.44 13.92
N SER A 355 32.41 -13.88 15.17
CA SER A 355 31.53 -13.33 16.22
C SER A 355 31.97 -11.94 16.73
N SER A 356 33.23 -11.58 16.53
CA SER A 356 33.75 -10.25 16.87
C SER A 356 34.77 -9.72 15.87
N TYR A 357 34.83 -8.39 15.79
CA TYR A 357 35.73 -7.63 14.95
C TYR A 357 36.35 -6.49 15.78
N VAL A 358 37.55 -6.06 15.39
CA VAL A 358 38.24 -4.90 15.98
C VAL A 358 38.58 -3.94 14.86
N ALA A 359 38.27 -2.66 15.07
CA ALA A 359 38.60 -1.56 14.19
C ALA A 359 39.38 -0.50 14.98
N SER A 360 40.05 0.40 14.27
CA SER A 360 40.69 1.58 14.85
C SER A 360 40.45 2.79 13.96
N VAL A 361 40.13 3.93 14.58
CA VAL A 361 39.94 5.18 13.87
C VAL A 361 40.59 6.31 14.65
N GLU A 362 41.27 7.20 13.94
CA GLU A 362 41.71 8.48 14.50
C GLU A 362 40.49 9.31 14.93
N GLU A 363 40.62 10.08 16.00
CA GLU A 363 39.56 11.01 16.41
C GLU A 363 39.36 12.16 15.42
N ASN A 364 38.29 12.94 15.60
CA ASN A 364 37.88 14.04 14.70
C ASN A 364 37.63 13.67 13.21
N ARG A 365 37.85 12.41 12.79
CA ARG A 365 37.57 11.94 11.43
C ARG A 365 36.05 11.81 11.18
N ILE A 366 35.64 12.16 9.98
CA ILE A 366 34.25 12.12 9.48
C ILE A 366 34.27 11.53 8.05
N ASP A 367 33.20 10.83 7.67
CA ASP A 367 33.00 10.17 6.37
C ASP A 367 34.12 9.18 6.00
N VAL A 368 34.71 8.55 7.03
CA VAL A 368 35.73 7.48 6.89
C VAL A 368 35.10 6.10 7.09
N GLU A 369 35.43 5.18 6.18
CA GLU A 369 35.21 3.73 6.34
C GLU A 369 36.22 3.19 7.38
N ILE A 370 35.74 2.43 8.37
CA ILE A 370 36.57 1.89 9.47
C ILE A 370 36.60 0.36 9.50
N LEU A 371 35.62 -0.32 8.89
CA LEU A 371 35.54 -1.78 8.85
C LEU A 371 34.60 -2.24 7.71
N ARG A 372 34.99 -3.34 7.03
CA ARG A 372 34.09 -4.16 6.21
C ARG A 372 33.81 -5.49 6.89
N VAL A 373 32.55 -5.91 6.87
CA VAL A 373 32.07 -7.12 7.56
C VAL A 373 31.36 -8.04 6.58
N ALA A 374 32.09 -9.03 6.06
CA ALA A 374 31.54 -10.07 5.19
C ALA A 374 30.71 -11.11 5.97
N VAL A 375 29.52 -11.41 5.44
CA VAL A 375 28.64 -12.50 5.87
C VAL A 375 28.67 -13.67 4.88
N ARG A 376 28.10 -14.80 5.28
CA ARG A 376 27.81 -15.95 4.43
C ARG A 376 26.34 -16.29 4.54
N ASP A 377 25.66 -16.20 3.42
CA ASP A 377 24.37 -16.81 3.20
C ASP A 377 24.52 -17.96 2.17
N LYS A 378 23.59 -18.93 2.19
CA LYS A 378 23.59 -20.09 1.28
C LYS A 378 22.52 -19.99 0.18
N ASP A 379 21.49 -19.18 0.42
CA ASP A 379 20.43 -18.84 -0.52
C ASP A 379 21.00 -18.31 -1.85
N LEU A 380 20.20 -18.34 -2.92
CA LEU A 380 20.66 -18.08 -4.28
C LEU A 380 21.28 -16.67 -4.43
N ILE A 381 22.55 -16.63 -4.83
CA ILE A 381 23.35 -15.40 -4.93
C ILE A 381 22.65 -14.34 -5.80
N ASN A 382 22.66 -13.10 -5.31
CA ASN A 382 21.99 -11.91 -5.86
C ASN A 382 20.44 -11.85 -5.73
N THR A 383 19.75 -12.84 -5.14
CA THR A 383 18.30 -12.71 -4.85
C THR A 383 18.02 -11.71 -3.72
N ALA A 384 16.74 -11.50 -3.37
CA ALA A 384 16.36 -10.81 -2.13
C ALA A 384 16.56 -11.69 -0.89
N ASN A 385 16.66 -13.02 -1.06
CA ASN A 385 16.96 -13.96 0.00
C ASN A 385 18.44 -13.80 0.38
N TRP A 386 19.37 -13.91 -0.58
CA TRP A 386 20.80 -13.74 -0.31
C TRP A 386 21.27 -12.32 0.08
N ARG A 387 20.60 -11.25 -0.38
CA ARG A 387 21.05 -9.86 -0.11
C ARG A 387 20.80 -9.45 1.35
N ALA A 388 21.86 -8.92 1.97
CA ALA A 388 21.93 -8.60 3.38
C ALA A 388 21.64 -7.13 3.69
N ASN A 389 21.00 -6.89 4.83
CA ASN A 389 20.66 -5.59 5.38
C ASN A 389 21.26 -5.48 6.79
N TYR A 390 22.17 -4.52 6.98
CA TYR A 390 22.94 -4.37 8.21
C TYR A 390 22.36 -3.27 9.10
N THR A 391 22.39 -3.51 10.41
CA THR A 391 21.88 -2.60 11.45
C THR A 391 22.88 -2.47 12.60
N ILE A 392 22.86 -1.33 13.29
CA ILE A 392 23.55 -1.16 14.57
C ILE A 392 22.49 -1.23 15.67
N LEU A 393 22.68 -2.15 16.62
CA LEU A 393 21.70 -2.52 17.64
C LEU A 393 21.99 -1.85 19.00
N LYS A 394 23.27 -1.66 19.34
CA LYS A 394 23.75 -0.99 20.57
C LYS A 394 25.11 -0.30 20.34
N GLY A 395 25.46 0.66 21.21
CA GLY A 395 26.77 1.32 21.26
C GLY A 395 26.92 2.55 20.36
N ASN A 396 25.81 3.07 19.84
CA ASN A 396 25.76 4.20 18.90
C ASN A 396 24.73 5.25 19.34
N GLU A 397 24.59 5.43 20.65
CA GLU A 397 23.58 6.30 21.27
C GLU A 397 23.78 7.77 20.86
N ASP A 398 25.03 8.17 20.63
CA ASP A 398 25.44 9.50 20.19
C ASP A 398 25.40 9.72 18.67
N GLY A 399 25.06 8.69 17.88
CA GLY A 399 24.95 8.76 16.42
C GLY A 399 26.29 8.91 15.67
N ASN A 400 27.41 8.48 16.26
CA ASN A 400 28.74 8.55 15.66
C ASN A 400 28.93 7.66 14.42
N PHE A 401 28.26 6.51 14.38
CA PHE A 401 28.49 5.46 13.39
C PHE A 401 27.28 5.23 12.47
N LYS A 402 27.57 4.76 11.26
CA LYS A 402 26.57 4.29 10.30
C LYS A 402 27.09 3.04 9.60
N ILE A 403 26.24 2.03 9.44
CA ILE A 403 26.54 0.84 8.62
C ILE A 403 25.66 0.86 7.37
N VAL A 404 26.19 0.41 6.23
CA VAL A 404 25.47 0.25 4.95
C VAL A 404 25.93 -1.02 4.24
N THR A 405 25.05 -1.67 3.47
CA THR A 405 25.46 -2.80 2.63
C THR A 405 26.14 -2.29 1.35
N ASP A 406 27.31 -2.85 1.01
CA ASP A 406 27.89 -2.74 -0.32
C ASP A 406 27.11 -3.67 -1.27
N SER A 407 26.38 -3.10 -2.23
CA SER A 407 25.51 -3.86 -3.14
C SER A 407 26.27 -4.75 -4.14
N GLN A 408 27.61 -4.64 -4.23
CA GLN A 408 28.42 -5.49 -5.12
C GLN A 408 29.05 -6.68 -4.38
N THR A 409 29.42 -6.52 -3.11
CA THR A 409 30.08 -7.58 -2.32
C THR A 409 29.18 -8.19 -1.24
N ASN A 410 28.01 -7.59 -0.98
CA ASN A 410 27.08 -7.94 0.11
C ASN A 410 27.71 -7.77 1.52
N GLU A 411 28.75 -6.94 1.63
CA GLU A 411 29.46 -6.66 2.89
C GLU A 411 28.87 -5.47 3.63
N GLY A 412 28.89 -5.52 4.96
CA GLY A 412 28.53 -4.39 5.81
C GLY A 412 29.70 -3.43 5.94
N VAL A 413 29.57 -2.25 5.35
CA VAL A 413 30.54 -1.15 5.41
C VAL A 413 30.19 -0.24 6.58
N LEU A 414 31.04 -0.21 7.61
CA LEU A 414 30.87 0.61 8.80
C LEU A 414 31.72 1.88 8.67
N CYS A 415 31.07 3.04 8.82
CA CYS A 415 31.67 4.36 8.70
C CYS A 415 31.40 5.25 9.92
N VAL A 416 32.27 6.24 10.14
CA VAL A 416 32.06 7.33 11.11
C VAL A 416 31.39 8.52 10.41
N VAL A 417 30.26 8.99 10.92
CA VAL A 417 29.43 10.09 10.36
C VAL A 417 29.34 11.32 11.27
N LYS A 418 29.78 11.20 12.53
CA LYS A 418 29.96 12.29 13.49
C LYS A 418 31.25 12.00 14.27
N PRO A 419 32.14 12.98 14.47
CA PRO A 419 33.48 12.74 15.01
C PRO A 419 33.44 12.16 16.43
N LEU A 420 34.45 11.35 16.74
CA LEU A 420 34.75 10.86 18.08
C LEU A 420 35.79 11.78 18.72
N ASN A 421 35.84 11.76 20.06
CA ASN A 421 36.79 12.46 20.94
C ASN A 421 37.44 11.37 21.82
N TYR A 422 38.77 11.30 21.84
CA TYR A 422 39.53 10.27 22.57
C TYR A 422 39.51 10.51 24.08
N GLU A 423 39.67 11.76 24.51
CA GLU A 423 39.62 12.22 25.91
C GLU A 423 38.26 11.93 26.55
N GLU A 424 37.17 11.92 25.77
CA GLU A 424 35.86 11.42 26.19
C GLU A 424 35.76 9.88 26.16
N LYS A 425 36.10 9.25 25.02
CA LYS A 425 35.80 7.83 24.73
C LYS A 425 36.89 7.14 23.90
N GLN A 426 37.97 6.72 24.58
CA GLN A 426 39.08 5.93 24.00
C GLN A 426 38.65 4.63 23.29
N GLN A 427 37.51 4.04 23.65
CA GLN A 427 36.98 2.82 23.02
C GLN A 427 35.45 2.83 23.00
N VAL A 428 34.87 2.42 21.87
CA VAL A 428 33.42 2.17 21.71
C VAL A 428 33.20 0.71 21.35
N THR A 429 32.21 0.07 21.97
CA THR A 429 31.80 -1.31 21.63
C THR A 429 30.41 -1.28 21.02
N LEU A 430 30.35 -1.54 19.72
CA LEU A 430 29.13 -1.64 18.93
C LEU A 430 28.63 -3.08 18.89
N GLU A 431 27.32 -3.24 18.84
CA GLU A 431 26.68 -4.52 18.52
C GLU A 431 25.96 -4.35 17.18
N ILE A 432 26.38 -5.09 16.16
CA ILE A 432 25.80 -5.04 14.82
C ILE A 432 24.95 -6.27 14.54
N GLY A 433 23.84 -6.07 13.84
CA GLY A 433 22.91 -7.12 13.42
C GLY A 433 22.80 -7.20 11.90
N VAL A 434 22.61 -8.41 11.37
CA VAL A 434 22.35 -8.64 9.95
C VAL A 434 21.13 -9.54 9.75
N VAL A 435 20.32 -9.17 8.75
CA VAL A 435 19.14 -9.90 8.25
C VAL A 435 19.13 -9.80 6.72
N ASN A 436 18.26 -10.55 6.05
CA ASN A 436 18.07 -10.49 4.60
C ASN A 436 17.18 -9.30 4.18
N GLU A 437 17.08 -9.01 2.89
CA GLU A 437 16.02 -8.13 2.35
C GLU A 437 14.65 -8.83 2.35
N ALA A 438 14.61 -10.13 2.05
CA ALA A 438 13.41 -10.95 2.10
C ALA A 438 13.03 -11.38 3.54
N PRO A 439 11.75 -11.61 3.84
CA PRO A 439 11.34 -12.19 5.13
C PRO A 439 11.71 -13.68 5.21
N TYR A 440 12.25 -14.08 6.36
CA TYR A 440 12.64 -15.47 6.65
C TYR A 440 11.44 -16.41 6.76
N THR A 441 11.57 -17.62 6.20
CA THR A 441 10.49 -18.60 6.04
C THR A 441 10.69 -19.86 6.89
N GLY A 442 10.86 -19.69 8.20
CA GLY A 442 10.94 -20.79 9.17
C GLY A 442 10.40 -20.41 10.56
N THR A 443 10.01 -21.41 11.36
CA THR A 443 9.28 -21.18 12.62
C THR A 443 10.13 -20.60 13.75
N SER A 444 9.74 -19.43 14.24
CA SER A 444 9.94 -18.95 15.62
C SER A 444 11.36 -19.01 16.18
N ARG A 445 12.30 -18.30 15.53
CA ARG A 445 13.36 -17.59 16.27
C ARG A 445 13.73 -16.27 15.58
N SER A 446 13.36 -15.16 16.23
CA SER A 446 13.96 -13.87 15.93
C SER A 446 15.39 -13.88 16.49
N THR A 447 16.31 -14.35 15.68
CA THR A 447 17.76 -14.27 15.92
C THR A 447 18.42 -13.73 14.67
N THR A 448 18.23 -12.44 14.42
CA THR A 448 19.20 -11.59 13.72
C THR A 448 20.60 -12.06 14.08
N ASN A 449 21.43 -12.41 13.10
CA ASN A 449 22.82 -12.76 13.42
C ASN A 449 23.51 -11.51 13.95
N MET A 450 24.24 -11.65 15.05
CA MET A 450 24.83 -10.53 15.80
C MET A 450 26.34 -10.71 15.93
N ALA A 451 27.08 -9.60 15.79
CA ALA A 451 28.51 -9.55 16.02
C ALA A 451 28.90 -8.30 16.81
N THR A 452 29.95 -8.41 17.61
CA THR A 452 30.48 -7.28 18.40
C THR A 452 31.63 -6.62 17.65
N VAL A 453 31.57 -5.30 17.47
CA VAL A 453 32.66 -4.51 16.87
C VAL A 453 33.25 -3.58 17.92
N THR A 454 34.49 -3.82 18.32
CA THR A 454 35.23 -2.90 19.19
C THR A 454 36.00 -1.90 18.35
N VAL A 455 35.61 -0.63 18.42
CA VAL A 455 36.30 0.49 17.77
C VAL A 455 37.22 1.15 18.80
N ASN A 456 38.53 1.06 18.57
CA ASN A 456 39.51 1.80 19.36
C ASN A 456 39.71 3.18 18.74
N VAL A 457 39.53 4.24 19.52
CA VAL A 457 39.87 5.59 19.08
C VAL A 457 41.38 5.77 19.23
N GLN A 458 42.02 6.39 18.25
CA GLN A 458 43.42 6.77 18.30
C GLN A 458 43.50 8.28 18.54
N ASN A 459 44.19 8.66 19.63
CA ASN A 459 44.46 10.06 19.95
C ASN A 459 45.20 10.76 18.81
N GLN A 460 44.80 11.99 18.50
CA GLN A 460 45.59 12.95 17.74
C GLN A 460 45.80 14.21 18.58
N ASP A 461 47.04 14.40 19.04
CA ASP A 461 47.57 15.63 19.65
C ASP A 461 46.95 16.91 19.02
N GLU A 462 45.97 17.49 19.72
CA GLU A 462 45.12 18.60 19.31
C GLU A 462 45.78 19.97 19.57
N GLY A 463 45.07 21.05 19.24
CA GLY A 463 45.39 22.36 19.78
C GLY A 463 44.85 22.54 21.19
N PRO A 464 45.22 23.64 21.89
CA PRO A 464 44.60 23.96 23.17
C PRO A 464 43.09 24.17 22.97
N GLU A 465 42.26 23.63 23.85
CA GLU A 465 40.82 23.87 23.88
C GLU A 465 40.48 25.17 24.62
N CYS A 466 39.50 25.89 24.08
CA CYS A 466 38.93 27.12 24.62
C CYS A 466 37.46 26.88 25.05
N ASP A 467 37.20 25.95 25.97
CA ASP A 467 35.87 25.75 26.55
C ASP A 467 35.79 26.20 28.04
N PRO A 468 34.75 26.94 28.46
CA PRO A 468 33.75 27.59 27.62
C PRO A 468 34.38 28.69 26.75
N ARG A 469 33.92 28.78 25.49
CA ARG A 469 34.38 29.80 24.52
C ARG A 469 34.17 31.23 24.99
N VAL A 470 33.20 31.44 25.88
CA VAL A 470 32.97 32.71 26.57
C VAL A 470 33.12 32.48 28.07
N GLN A 471 34.18 33.03 28.65
CA GLN A 471 34.37 33.09 30.10
C GLN A 471 33.98 34.49 30.59
N THR A 472 33.50 34.61 31.84
CA THR A 472 33.12 35.91 32.42
C THR A 472 33.80 36.16 33.76
N VAL A 473 34.30 37.37 33.96
CA VAL A 473 34.99 37.81 35.17
C VAL A 473 34.37 39.12 35.64
N ARG A 474 34.18 39.26 36.95
CA ARG A 474 33.66 40.49 37.56
C ARG A 474 34.78 41.31 38.16
N ILE A 475 34.83 42.60 37.85
CA ILE A 475 35.87 43.53 38.32
C ILE A 475 35.18 44.84 38.72
N LYS A 476 35.46 45.37 39.92
CA LYS A 476 34.98 46.69 40.33
C LYS A 476 35.74 47.78 39.60
N GLU A 477 35.06 48.84 39.20
CA GLU A 477 35.71 49.87 38.38
C GLU A 477 36.78 50.67 39.13
N ASN A 478 36.59 50.92 40.41
CA ASN A 478 37.52 51.64 41.27
C ASN A 478 38.82 50.87 41.62
N VAL A 479 39.06 49.70 41.01
CA VAL A 479 40.25 48.87 41.21
C VAL A 479 41.51 49.61 40.69
N PRO A 480 42.59 49.68 41.48
CA PRO A 480 43.78 50.44 41.09
C PRO A 480 44.53 49.81 39.91
N VAL A 481 45.07 50.69 39.06
CA VAL A 481 45.95 50.32 37.94
C VAL A 481 47.13 49.49 38.43
N GLY A 482 47.47 48.43 37.70
CA GLY A 482 48.47 47.43 38.08
C GLY A 482 47.91 46.24 38.88
N THR A 483 46.63 46.25 39.27
CA THR A 483 46.00 45.08 39.91
C THR A 483 45.96 43.90 38.93
N LYS A 484 46.35 42.71 39.41
CA LYS A 484 46.23 41.45 38.69
C LYS A 484 44.95 40.70 39.11
N THR A 485 44.24 40.15 38.14
CA THR A 485 42.94 39.47 38.28
C THR A 485 42.90 38.18 37.46
N ILE A 486 41.95 37.28 37.75
CA ILE A 486 41.74 36.07 36.96
C ILE A 486 41.36 36.50 35.52
N GLY A 487 42.06 35.98 34.52
CA GLY A 487 41.73 36.18 33.12
C GLY A 487 41.26 34.89 32.44
N TYR A 488 41.43 34.80 31.13
CA TYR A 488 40.99 33.65 30.35
C TYR A 488 41.91 32.44 30.55
N LYS A 489 41.34 31.23 30.60
CA LYS A 489 42.08 29.97 30.62
C LYS A 489 41.69 29.08 29.44
N ALA A 490 42.68 28.54 28.78
CA ALA A 490 42.57 27.41 27.85
C ALA A 490 43.27 26.19 28.48
N TYR A 491 42.96 25.01 27.95
CA TYR A 491 43.47 23.73 28.44
C TYR A 491 43.95 22.87 27.27
N ASP A 492 45.08 22.21 27.43
CA ASP A 492 45.63 21.19 26.54
C ASP A 492 44.83 19.90 26.81
N PRO A 493 44.04 19.37 25.85
CA PRO A 493 43.12 18.25 26.08
C PRO A 493 43.80 17.01 26.64
N GLU A 494 44.94 16.64 26.06
CA GLU A 494 45.71 15.43 26.33
C GLU A 494 46.24 15.39 27.77
N THR A 495 46.62 16.56 28.32
CA THR A 495 47.13 16.69 29.69
C THR A 495 46.12 17.26 30.68
N GLY A 496 44.95 17.72 30.21
CA GLY A 496 43.97 18.48 31.00
C GLY A 496 44.55 19.76 31.62
N SER A 497 45.60 20.34 31.03
CA SER A 497 46.47 21.30 31.70
C SER A 497 46.55 22.65 31.00
N SER A 498 46.65 23.75 31.75
CA SER A 498 46.96 25.07 31.17
C SER A 498 48.47 25.31 31.02
N SER A 499 49.29 24.25 30.94
CA SER A 499 50.74 24.28 31.19
C SER A 499 51.58 24.34 29.91
N GLY A 500 52.13 25.52 29.61
CA GLY A 500 52.91 25.76 28.38
C GLY A 500 52.08 26.30 27.22
N ILE A 501 50.78 26.56 27.46
CA ILE A 501 49.94 27.42 26.62
C ILE A 501 50.39 28.88 26.81
N ARG A 502 50.51 29.60 25.70
CA ARG A 502 50.75 31.05 25.67
C ARG A 502 49.47 31.80 25.28
N TYR A 503 49.26 32.95 25.91
CA TYR A 503 48.07 33.76 25.75
C TYR A 503 48.39 35.08 25.07
N LYS A 504 47.59 35.45 24.07
CA LYS A 504 47.75 36.70 23.31
C LYS A 504 46.43 37.42 23.14
N LYS A 505 46.36 38.65 23.65
CA LYS A 505 45.24 39.57 23.43
C LYS A 505 45.15 39.94 21.93
N SER A 506 44.00 39.70 21.32
CA SER A 506 43.75 39.95 19.89
C SER A 506 42.79 41.11 19.64
N SER A 507 41.80 41.32 20.51
CA SER A 507 40.86 42.45 20.43
C SER A 507 40.62 43.03 21.83
N ASP A 508 40.77 44.34 21.94
CA ASP A 508 40.68 45.12 23.19
C ASP A 508 40.31 46.58 22.81
N PRO A 509 39.02 46.86 22.53
CA PRO A 509 38.57 48.14 21.97
C PRO A 509 39.01 49.40 22.73
N GLU A 510 39.10 49.33 24.07
CA GLU A 510 39.43 50.48 24.93
C GLU A 510 40.89 50.49 25.41
N GLY A 511 41.63 49.40 25.26
CA GLY A 511 43.00 49.30 25.79
C GLY A 511 43.07 49.34 27.31
N TRP A 512 42.07 48.80 28.02
CA TRP A 512 41.93 48.89 29.48
C TRP A 512 42.80 47.88 30.24
N VAL A 513 43.13 46.75 29.61
CA VAL A 513 43.70 45.56 30.26
C VAL A 513 44.85 44.98 29.47
N ASP A 514 45.74 44.24 30.12
CA ASP A 514 46.76 43.41 29.48
C ASP A 514 46.66 41.96 29.93
N VAL A 515 47.18 41.03 29.11
CA VAL A 515 47.10 39.58 29.37
C VAL A 515 48.51 39.03 29.50
N ASP A 516 48.79 38.39 30.63
CA ASP A 516 50.08 37.76 30.92
C ASP A 516 50.31 36.53 30.03
N GLU A 517 51.36 36.58 29.19
CA GLU A 517 51.60 35.60 28.12
C GLU A 517 51.65 34.15 28.62
N ASN A 518 52.12 33.90 29.85
CA ASN A 518 52.37 32.54 30.34
C ASN A 518 51.28 32.01 31.28
N SER A 519 50.31 32.84 31.66
CA SER A 519 49.33 32.50 32.69
C SER A 519 47.88 32.93 32.41
N GLY A 520 47.65 33.73 31.36
CA GLY A 520 46.33 34.26 31.02
C GLY A 520 45.79 35.30 32.01
N VAL A 521 46.55 35.60 33.08
CA VAL A 521 46.21 36.54 34.15
C VAL A 521 46.09 37.96 33.61
N ILE A 522 45.03 38.67 33.97
CA ILE A 522 44.78 40.03 33.48
C ILE A 522 45.35 41.08 34.42
N THR A 523 46.06 42.06 33.86
CA THR A 523 46.58 43.23 34.57
C THR A 523 45.85 44.47 34.08
N ILE A 524 45.32 45.29 35.00
CA ILE A 524 44.56 46.50 34.65
C ILE A 524 45.54 47.63 34.30
N LEU A 525 45.47 48.18 33.07
CA LEU A 525 46.38 49.20 32.54
C LEU A 525 45.87 50.64 32.68
N LYS A 526 44.55 50.83 32.61
CA LYS A 526 43.87 52.12 32.75
C LYS A 526 42.88 52.05 33.91
N ARG A 527 42.39 53.19 34.38
CA ARG A 527 41.21 53.18 35.25
C ARG A 527 40.04 52.61 34.46
N LEU A 528 39.28 51.74 35.11
CA LEU A 528 37.98 51.28 34.62
C LEU A 528 36.93 52.31 35.04
N ASP A 529 35.89 52.44 34.23
CA ASP A 529 34.87 53.49 34.29
C ASP A 529 33.65 52.92 33.54
N ARG A 530 32.57 52.66 34.27
CA ARG A 530 31.37 51.97 33.75
C ARG A 530 30.38 52.96 33.14
N GLU A 531 30.42 54.21 33.56
CA GLU A 531 29.56 55.30 33.07
C GLU A 531 30.01 55.75 31.68
N ALA A 532 31.30 55.64 31.37
CA ALA A 532 31.84 55.84 30.03
C ALA A 532 31.31 54.82 29.01
N ARG A 533 31.01 53.58 29.43
CA ARG A 533 30.56 52.52 28.52
C ARG A 533 29.85 51.38 29.25
N SER A 534 28.67 51.01 28.73
CA SER A 534 27.84 49.84 29.12
C SER A 534 28.65 48.71 29.78
N GLY A 535 28.37 48.40 31.05
CA GLY A 535 29.21 47.65 31.98
C GLY A 535 29.54 46.17 31.68
N VAL A 536 29.49 45.74 30.42
CA VAL A 536 30.07 44.47 29.96
C VAL A 536 31.07 44.77 28.84
N TYR A 537 32.33 44.44 29.09
CA TYR A 537 33.47 44.71 28.23
C TYR A 537 34.10 43.41 27.72
N ASN A 538 33.91 43.13 26.42
CA ASN A 538 34.38 41.89 25.81
C ASN A 538 35.76 42.08 25.16
N ILE A 539 36.73 41.24 25.53
CA ILE A 539 38.03 41.12 24.87
C ILE A 539 38.16 39.74 24.20
N SER A 540 38.94 39.67 23.12
CA SER A 540 39.25 38.41 22.43
C SER A 540 40.69 38.00 22.72
N ILE A 541 40.88 36.76 23.16
CA ILE A 541 42.17 36.19 23.54
C ILE A 541 42.42 34.94 22.70
N ILE A 542 43.61 34.85 22.13
CA ILE A 542 44.11 33.66 21.43
C ILE A 542 44.98 32.91 22.42
N ALA A 543 44.66 31.65 22.68
CA ALA A 543 45.56 30.71 23.34
C ALA A 543 46.30 29.90 22.27
N SER A 544 47.59 29.64 22.47
CA SER A 544 48.45 28.91 21.54
C SER A 544 49.39 27.97 22.30
N ASP A 545 49.63 26.77 21.78
CA ASP A 545 50.55 25.81 22.38
C ASP A 545 52.04 26.08 22.02
N LYS A 546 52.86 25.03 22.04
CA LYS A 546 54.29 25.05 21.69
C LYS A 546 54.49 24.97 20.17
N ASP A 547 53.67 24.17 19.50
CA ASP A 547 53.82 23.77 18.09
C ASP A 547 53.07 24.71 17.11
N GLY A 548 52.24 25.61 17.65
CA GLY A 548 51.62 26.72 16.93
C GLY A 548 50.11 26.57 16.66
N ARG A 549 49.46 25.56 17.23
CA ARG A 549 47.99 25.39 17.17
C ARG A 549 47.34 26.39 18.12
N THR A 550 46.15 26.88 17.77
CA THR A 550 45.53 28.02 18.47
C THR A 550 44.02 27.90 18.63
N CYS A 551 43.48 28.31 19.77
CA CYS A 551 42.05 28.53 19.98
C CYS A 551 41.73 29.98 20.33
N ASN A 552 40.52 30.42 19.98
CA ASN A 552 40.04 31.78 20.17
C ASN A 552 38.95 31.82 21.25
N GLY A 553 39.30 32.37 22.42
CA GLY A 553 38.39 32.63 23.53
C GLY A 553 37.90 34.09 23.56
N VAL A 554 36.73 34.29 24.17
CA VAL A 554 36.22 35.61 24.54
C VAL A 554 36.15 35.68 26.06
N LEU A 555 36.65 36.78 26.63
CA LEU A 555 36.46 37.10 28.04
C LEU A 555 35.53 38.31 28.16
N GLY A 556 34.36 38.10 28.77
CA GLY A 556 33.43 39.15 29.16
C GLY A 556 33.79 39.68 30.55
N ILE A 557 34.42 40.85 30.59
CA ILE A 557 34.70 41.58 31.83
C ILE A 557 33.43 42.36 32.20
N VAL A 558 32.74 41.92 33.24
CA VAL A 558 31.59 42.64 33.81
C VAL A 558 32.13 43.64 34.83
N LEU A 559 31.86 44.92 34.61
CA LEU A 559 32.20 45.98 35.54
C LEU A 559 31.14 46.05 36.64
N GLU A 560 31.57 45.79 37.88
CA GLU A 560 30.73 45.97 39.07
C GLU A 560 30.76 47.44 39.49
N ASP A 561 29.56 48.04 39.47
CA ASP A 561 29.26 49.43 39.82
C ASP A 561 29.70 49.82 41.23
N VAL A 562 30.16 51.06 41.38
CA VAL A 562 30.55 51.69 42.64
C VAL A 562 29.92 53.08 42.71
N ASN A 563 29.35 53.43 43.87
CA ASN A 563 28.85 54.77 44.15
C ASN A 563 30.02 55.78 44.11
N ASP A 564 30.17 56.45 42.98
CA ASP A 564 31.32 57.25 42.56
C ASP A 564 30.86 58.61 42.01
N ASN A 565 29.70 58.65 41.36
CA ASN A 565 29.00 59.88 40.98
C ASN A 565 27.98 60.28 42.05
N GLY A 566 27.16 61.28 41.74
CA GLY A 566 26.05 61.69 42.59
C GLY A 566 25.01 62.46 41.79
N PRO A 567 23.77 62.55 42.30
CA PRO A 567 22.60 62.76 41.45
C PRO A 567 22.58 64.13 40.78
N VAL A 568 22.56 64.13 39.44
CA VAL A 568 22.66 65.34 38.60
C VAL A 568 21.29 65.77 38.09
N ILE A 569 20.89 67.02 38.38
CA ILE A 569 19.76 67.64 37.68
C ILE A 569 20.26 68.13 36.31
N ARG A 570 19.92 67.38 35.24
CA ARG A 570 20.31 67.71 33.86
C ARG A 570 19.66 69.01 33.38
N GLN A 571 18.40 69.27 33.75
CA GLN A 571 17.67 70.48 33.38
C GLN A 571 17.96 71.63 34.37
N ARG A 572 19.10 72.32 34.16
CA ARG A 572 19.54 73.41 35.06
C ARG A 572 18.76 74.73 34.93
N THR A 573 17.87 74.86 33.95
CA THR A 573 17.00 76.04 33.78
C THR A 573 15.55 75.61 33.88
N VAL A 574 14.79 76.30 34.73
CA VAL A 574 13.38 76.02 35.03
C VAL A 574 12.60 77.31 34.81
N VAL A 575 11.53 77.28 34.01
CA VAL A 575 10.66 78.44 33.78
C VAL A 575 9.33 78.21 34.51
N ILE A 576 8.87 79.23 35.23
CA ILE A 576 7.60 79.23 35.94
C ILE A 576 6.78 80.43 35.43
N CYS A 577 5.72 80.13 34.68
CA CYS A 577 4.76 81.13 34.23
C CYS A 577 3.78 81.45 35.38
N LYS A 578 4.02 82.55 36.10
CA LYS A 578 3.38 82.86 37.40
C LYS A 578 1.84 82.93 37.35
N THR A 579 1.26 83.17 36.18
CA THR A 579 -0.18 83.26 35.93
C THR A 579 -0.86 81.89 35.78
N VAL A 580 -0.11 80.83 35.48
CA VAL A 580 -0.64 79.46 35.21
C VAL A 580 0.09 78.35 35.97
N MET A 581 1.27 78.61 36.55
CA MET A 581 2.10 77.66 37.28
C MET A 581 2.48 78.21 38.66
N SER A 582 2.11 77.50 39.73
CA SER A 582 2.55 77.78 41.12
C SER A 582 3.87 77.09 41.49
N SER A 583 4.31 76.14 40.67
CA SER A 583 5.52 75.34 40.86
C SER A 583 5.96 74.72 39.54
N ALA A 584 7.19 74.21 39.50
CA ALA A 584 7.70 73.37 38.43
C ALA A 584 8.41 72.14 39.00
N GLU A 585 8.51 71.08 38.20
CA GLU A 585 9.15 69.83 38.62
C GLU A 585 10.60 69.75 38.13
N ILE A 586 11.44 69.14 38.96
CA ILE A 586 12.86 68.94 38.71
C ILE A 586 13.17 67.46 38.85
N VAL A 587 13.84 66.88 37.86
CA VAL A 587 14.22 65.47 37.80
C VAL A 587 15.74 65.37 37.93
N ALA A 588 16.19 64.56 38.88
CA ALA A 588 17.59 64.18 38.99
C ALA A 588 17.84 62.83 38.31
N VAL A 589 19.06 62.61 37.87
CA VAL A 589 19.53 61.37 37.26
C VAL A 589 20.91 61.07 37.82
N ASP A 590 21.08 59.88 38.39
CA ASP A 590 22.42 59.35 38.67
C ASP A 590 22.99 58.64 37.44
N PRO A 591 24.31 58.72 37.21
CA PRO A 591 25.02 57.82 36.31
C PRO A 591 25.09 56.37 36.84
N ASP A 592 25.22 56.21 38.15
CA ASP A 592 25.48 54.94 38.86
C ASP A 592 24.23 54.01 38.85
N GLU A 593 24.37 52.73 39.24
CA GLU A 593 23.24 51.80 39.16
C GLU A 593 22.05 52.18 40.06
N PRO A 594 20.84 51.66 39.78
CA PRO A 594 19.70 51.74 40.69
C PRO A 594 19.91 51.10 42.08
N ILE A 595 21.07 50.48 42.36
CA ILE A 595 21.47 50.08 43.71
C ILE A 595 22.15 51.20 44.51
N HIS A 596 22.69 52.21 43.83
CA HIS A 596 23.47 53.32 44.39
C HIS A 596 22.75 54.68 44.25
N GLY A 597 22.09 54.95 43.12
CA GLY A 597 21.31 56.18 42.89
C GLY A 597 19.98 56.30 43.67
N PRO A 598 18.81 56.34 43.00
CA PRO A 598 17.53 56.64 43.66
C PRO A 598 17.13 55.55 44.67
N PRO A 599 16.35 55.84 45.73
CA PRO A 599 15.52 57.03 45.91
C PRO A 599 16.31 58.25 46.39
N PHE A 600 16.18 59.36 45.66
CA PHE A 600 16.86 60.60 46.02
C PHE A 600 16.19 61.33 47.19
N ASP A 601 16.98 62.04 47.97
CA ASP A 601 16.53 63.13 48.86
C ASP A 601 16.85 64.50 48.23
N PHE A 602 15.96 65.47 48.48
CA PHE A 602 15.95 66.77 47.79
C PHE A 602 15.85 67.91 48.80
N SER A 603 16.94 68.65 48.98
CA SER A 603 17.03 69.77 49.94
C SER A 603 17.45 71.09 49.28
N LEU A 604 17.01 72.21 49.85
CA LEU A 604 17.44 73.55 49.44
C LEU A 604 18.66 73.95 50.27
N GLU A 605 19.80 74.15 49.62
CA GLU A 605 21.05 74.43 50.34
C GLU A 605 21.26 75.93 50.55
N GLY A 606 20.89 76.40 51.74
CA GLY A 606 21.27 77.70 52.25
C GLY A 606 21.89 77.56 53.63
N VAL A 607 23.09 78.13 53.81
CA VAL A 607 23.58 78.47 55.16
C VAL A 607 22.52 79.35 55.84
N SER A 608 22.35 79.18 57.15
CA SER A 608 21.33 79.81 58.01
C SER A 608 20.94 81.24 57.59
N ASP A 609 19.62 81.48 57.48
CA ASP A 609 18.96 82.73 57.05
C ASP A 609 19.17 83.17 55.59
N SER A 610 19.50 82.25 54.68
CA SER A 610 19.40 82.50 53.22
C SER A 610 17.98 82.84 52.78
N GLU A 611 17.83 83.95 52.02
CA GLU A 611 16.55 84.40 51.45
C GLU A 611 15.84 83.32 50.60
N VAL A 612 16.61 82.38 50.04
CA VAL A 612 16.11 81.27 49.22
C VAL A 612 15.04 80.47 49.97
N LEU A 613 15.21 80.20 51.27
CA LEU A 613 14.24 79.43 52.07
C LEU A 613 12.95 80.22 52.38
N ARG A 614 12.98 81.55 52.23
CA ARG A 614 11.78 82.41 52.31
C ARG A 614 11.10 82.60 50.96
N MET A 615 11.82 82.38 49.86
CA MET A 615 11.34 82.52 48.49
C MET A 615 10.95 81.20 47.82
N TRP A 616 11.41 80.05 48.33
CA TRP A 616 11.25 78.75 47.68
C TRP A 616 10.97 77.62 48.67
N ARG A 617 10.09 76.71 48.27
CA ARG A 617 9.82 75.42 48.94
C ARG A 617 10.03 74.31 47.93
N LEU A 618 10.83 73.33 48.32
CA LEU A 618 11.05 72.08 47.58
C LEU A 618 10.31 70.95 48.30
N THR A 619 9.58 70.12 47.56
CA THR A 619 8.90 68.93 48.07
C THR A 619 9.14 67.74 47.15
N LYS A 620 9.59 66.60 47.69
CA LYS A 620 9.72 65.35 46.91
C LYS A 620 8.37 64.93 46.32
N VAL A 621 8.36 64.49 45.06
CA VAL A 621 7.17 64.02 44.34
C VAL A 621 7.18 62.50 44.23
N ASN A 622 8.31 61.96 43.78
CA ASN A 622 8.60 60.54 43.69
C ASN A 622 10.11 60.33 43.91
N ASP A 623 10.62 59.11 43.67
CA ASP A 623 12.00 58.76 43.99
C ASP A 623 13.08 59.33 43.05
N THR A 624 12.69 59.94 41.92
CA THR A 624 13.61 60.62 40.98
C THR A 624 13.34 62.13 40.82
N ALA A 625 12.22 62.64 41.35
CA ALA A 625 11.75 64.00 41.09
C ALA A 625 11.22 64.73 42.34
N ALA A 626 11.41 66.05 42.35
CA ALA A 626 10.86 66.97 43.33
C ALA A 626 10.18 68.16 42.65
N ARG A 627 9.30 68.84 43.39
CA ARG A 627 8.51 69.99 42.94
C ARG A 627 9.01 71.25 43.65
N LEU A 628 9.52 72.19 42.86
CA LEU A 628 10.02 73.47 43.30
C LEU A 628 8.90 74.53 43.17
N SER A 629 8.41 75.00 44.30
CA SER A 629 7.36 76.01 44.43
C SER A 629 7.93 77.32 44.96
N TYR A 630 7.43 78.46 44.49
CA TYR A 630 7.79 79.75 45.07
C TYR A 630 6.92 80.06 46.30
N LEU A 631 7.48 80.82 47.23
CA LEU A 631 6.84 81.28 48.46
C LEU A 631 6.75 82.81 48.46
N ASN A 632 5.58 83.34 48.83
CA ASN A 632 5.22 84.75 48.74
C ASN A 632 5.12 85.25 47.30
N ASP A 633 4.59 86.47 47.09
CA ASP A 633 4.41 87.04 45.76
C ASP A 633 5.74 87.57 45.20
N LEU A 634 6.55 86.67 44.62
CA LEU A 634 7.83 87.03 44.02
C LEU A 634 7.65 87.89 42.76
N ARG A 635 8.64 88.74 42.49
CA ARG A 635 8.68 89.57 41.29
C ARG A 635 9.08 88.74 40.07
N PHE A 636 8.69 89.18 38.88
CA PHE A 636 9.21 88.63 37.64
C PHE A 636 10.72 88.87 37.54
N GLY A 637 11.48 87.84 37.15
CA GLY A 637 12.94 87.90 37.19
C GLY A 637 13.61 86.53 37.13
N LYS A 638 14.95 86.57 37.15
CA LYS A 638 15.83 85.40 37.16
C LYS A 638 16.37 85.18 38.58
N TYR A 639 16.09 84.03 39.15
CA TYR A 639 16.53 83.59 40.47
C TYR A 639 17.52 82.42 40.34
N THR A 640 18.45 82.32 41.29
CA THR A 640 19.35 81.16 41.41
C THR A 640 18.99 80.38 42.66
N VAL A 641 18.60 79.13 42.50
CA VAL A 641 18.15 78.24 43.58
C VAL A 641 19.14 77.08 43.72
N PRO A 642 20.00 77.06 44.75
CA PRO A 642 20.85 75.91 45.04
C PRO A 642 20.01 74.74 45.56
N VAL A 643 19.90 73.68 44.77
CA VAL A 643 19.29 72.41 45.17
C VAL A 643 20.40 71.40 45.42
N ARG A 644 20.47 70.86 46.63
CA ARG A 644 21.23 69.65 46.93
C ARG A 644 20.33 68.45 46.66
N VAL A 645 20.84 67.53 45.84
CA VAL A 645 20.26 66.19 45.71
C VAL A 645 21.23 65.20 46.34
N THR A 646 20.70 64.25 47.10
CA THR A 646 21.45 63.17 47.75
C THR A 646 20.92 61.83 47.23
N ASP A 647 21.82 60.88 46.98
CA ASP A 647 21.46 59.50 46.67
C ASP A 647 21.01 58.72 47.92
N ARG A 648 20.84 57.39 47.79
CA ARG A 648 20.45 56.54 48.92
C ARG A 648 21.61 56.16 49.87
N LEU A 649 22.87 56.37 49.49
CA LEU A 649 24.07 56.04 50.28
C LEU A 649 24.70 57.26 50.99
N GLY A 650 24.30 58.47 50.60
CA GLY A 650 24.72 59.74 51.19
C GLY A 650 25.60 60.62 50.28
N GLN A 651 25.94 60.19 49.06
CA GLN A 651 26.66 61.06 48.14
C GLN A 651 25.69 62.12 47.60
N SER A 652 26.15 63.38 47.57
CA SER A 652 25.26 64.51 47.27
C SER A 652 25.94 65.59 46.45
N LEU A 653 25.18 66.11 45.48
CA LEU A 653 25.61 67.12 44.53
C LEU A 653 24.72 68.37 44.61
N VAL A 654 25.35 69.54 44.63
CA VAL A 654 24.67 70.84 44.72
C VAL A 654 24.54 71.44 43.32
N THR A 655 23.34 71.35 42.73
CA THR A 655 23.06 71.97 41.43
C THR A 655 22.42 73.34 41.63
N GLN A 656 23.08 74.39 41.11
CA GLN A 656 22.48 75.72 41.02
C GLN A 656 21.46 75.75 39.88
N LEU A 657 20.18 75.76 40.20
CA LEU A 657 19.10 75.92 39.23
C LEU A 657 18.87 77.40 38.93
N VAL A 658 18.74 77.71 37.65
CA VAL A 658 18.28 79.00 37.15
C VAL A 658 16.76 78.93 37.04
N VAL A 659 16.04 79.58 37.97
CA VAL A 659 14.58 79.66 37.91
C VAL A 659 14.17 81.00 37.33
N ILE A 660 13.35 81.00 36.29
CA ILE A 660 12.85 82.22 35.65
C ILE A 660 11.35 82.34 35.92
N LEU A 661 10.98 83.39 36.67
CA LEU A 661 9.59 83.77 36.90
C LEU A 661 9.18 84.80 35.86
N CYS A 662 8.24 84.42 35.01
CA CYS A 662 7.72 85.22 33.90
C CYS A 662 6.20 85.37 33.97
N ASP A 663 5.70 86.39 33.28
CA ASP A 663 4.31 86.47 32.85
C ASP A 663 4.23 85.83 31.45
N CYS A 664 3.64 84.64 31.36
CA CYS A 664 3.59 83.83 30.15
C CYS A 664 2.44 82.81 30.25
N VAL A 665 2.03 82.21 29.12
CA VAL A 665 1.03 81.13 29.11
C VAL A 665 1.71 79.78 28.90
N THR A 666 2.74 79.71 28.06
CA THR A 666 3.63 78.54 27.96
C THR A 666 5.05 78.90 28.41
N PRO A 667 5.85 77.94 28.93
CA PRO A 667 7.24 78.18 29.34
C PRO A 667 8.16 78.78 28.25
N ASN A 668 7.80 78.64 26.97
CA ASN A 668 8.56 79.16 25.84
C ASN A 668 8.37 80.68 25.62
N ASP A 669 7.28 81.26 26.13
CA ASP A 669 6.90 82.67 25.86
C ASP A 669 7.60 83.67 26.81
N CYS A 670 8.49 83.19 27.66
CA CYS A 670 9.12 83.93 28.76
C CYS A 670 10.20 84.92 28.30
N SER A 671 9.78 86.09 27.81
CA SER A 671 10.69 87.23 27.54
C SER A 671 10.87 88.12 28.77
N LEU A 672 11.97 87.95 29.52
CA LEU A 672 12.31 88.85 30.63
C LEU A 672 12.52 90.30 30.13
N PRO A 673 11.97 91.32 30.81
CA PRO A 673 12.23 92.72 30.46
C PRO A 673 13.70 93.09 30.72
N PRO A 674 14.34 93.91 29.85
CA PRO A 674 15.74 94.27 30.01
C PRO A 674 15.96 95.14 31.25
N VAL A 675 16.81 94.66 32.17
CA VAL A 675 17.25 95.41 33.35
C VAL A 675 17.89 96.74 32.90
N PRO A 676 17.54 97.89 33.51
CA PRO A 676 18.11 99.19 33.12
C PRO A 676 19.64 99.20 33.25
N ARG A 677 20.33 99.29 32.11
CA ARG A 677 21.80 99.42 32.08
C ARG A 677 22.19 100.85 32.46
N THR A 678 22.69 101.03 33.68
CA THR A 678 23.51 102.19 34.04
C THR A 678 24.80 102.15 33.23
N SER A 679 24.87 102.94 32.16
CA SER A 679 25.98 102.94 31.21
C SER A 679 27.19 103.74 31.71
N ASN A 680 27.92 103.17 32.66
CA ASN A 680 29.36 103.42 32.79
C ASN A 680 30.08 102.20 32.19
N GLY A 681 30.87 102.42 31.14
CA GLY A 681 31.29 101.35 30.25
C GLY A 681 32.71 100.84 30.52
N GLU A 682 32.92 99.57 30.17
CA GLU A 682 34.21 99.06 29.70
C GLU A 682 33.95 97.99 28.63
N VAL A 683 34.43 98.21 27.41
CA VAL A 683 34.30 97.23 26.31
C VAL A 683 35.48 96.27 26.38
N ILE A 684 35.39 95.29 27.28
CA ILE A 684 36.41 94.24 27.42
C ILE A 684 36.32 93.32 26.20
N LEU A 685 37.23 93.53 25.25
CA LEU A 685 37.34 92.75 24.02
C LEU A 685 37.73 91.31 24.34
N GLY A 686 36.82 90.36 24.11
CA GLY A 686 37.03 88.95 24.47
C GLY A 686 38.25 88.33 23.76
N LYS A 687 38.93 87.39 24.43
CA LYS A 687 40.17 86.76 23.93
C LYS A 687 40.07 86.21 22.51
N TRP A 688 38.90 85.66 22.13
CA TRP A 688 38.63 85.17 20.77
C TRP A 688 38.50 86.29 19.73
N ALA A 689 37.99 87.47 20.10
CA ALA A 689 37.96 88.64 19.22
C ALA A 689 39.36 89.25 19.05
N ILE A 690 40.18 89.27 20.11
CA ILE A 690 41.60 89.63 20.04
C ILE A 690 42.34 88.66 19.10
N LEU A 691 42.14 87.35 19.25
CA LEU A 691 42.70 86.33 18.35
C LEU A 691 42.24 86.50 16.90
N ALA A 692 40.96 86.76 16.64
CA ALA A 692 40.45 86.99 15.30
C ALA A 692 41.05 88.25 14.63
N ILE A 693 41.22 89.33 15.41
CA ILE A 693 41.87 90.57 14.92
C ILE A 693 43.36 90.34 14.67
N LEU A 694 44.07 89.65 15.57
CA LEU A 694 45.48 89.29 15.35
C LEU A 694 45.66 88.35 14.15
N LEU A 695 44.77 87.38 13.93
CA LEU A 695 44.78 86.50 12.77
C LEU A 695 44.51 87.28 11.47
N GLY A 696 43.55 88.21 11.49
CA GLY A 696 43.25 89.10 10.36
C GLY A 696 44.41 90.03 10.01
N ILE A 697 45.08 90.59 11.02
CA ILE A 697 46.29 91.41 10.84
C ILE A 697 47.45 90.55 10.31
N ALA A 698 47.65 89.34 10.84
CA ALA A 698 48.67 88.42 10.34
C ALA A 698 48.44 88.03 8.87
N LEU A 699 47.20 87.71 8.49
CA LEU A 699 46.82 87.44 7.10
C LEU A 699 47.06 88.65 6.19
N LEU A 700 46.71 89.86 6.63
CA LEU A 700 47.01 91.10 5.90
C LEU A 700 48.53 91.32 5.70
N PHE A 701 49.34 91.06 6.72
CA PHE A 701 50.80 91.12 6.59
C PHE A 701 51.35 90.03 5.66
N CYS A 702 50.83 88.80 5.69
CA CYS A 702 51.23 87.75 4.75
C CYS A 702 50.86 88.08 3.29
N ILE A 703 49.71 88.72 3.06
CA ILE A 703 49.28 89.18 1.72
C ILE A 703 50.17 90.34 1.24
N LEU A 704 50.55 91.27 2.12
CA LEU A 704 51.51 92.33 1.80
C LEU A 704 52.93 91.80 1.53
N PHE A 705 53.39 90.81 2.30
CA PHE A 705 54.73 90.24 2.13
C PHE A 705 54.87 89.45 0.82
N THR A 706 53.83 88.68 0.44
CA THR A 706 53.80 87.93 -0.83
C THR A 706 53.63 88.83 -2.07
N LEU A 707 53.14 90.06 -1.93
CA LEU A 707 53.09 91.07 -3.00
C LEU A 707 54.39 91.85 -3.24
N VAL A 708 55.36 91.78 -2.31
CA VAL A 708 56.63 92.55 -2.39
C VAL A 708 57.83 91.65 -2.69
N CYS A 709 57.81 90.38 -2.27
CA CYS A 709 58.94 89.46 -2.40
C CYS A 709 58.52 88.13 -3.07
N GLY A 710 58.52 88.04 -4.40
CA GLY A 710 58.06 86.80 -5.07
C GLY A 710 58.08 86.70 -6.60
N ALA A 711 59.00 87.37 -7.30
CA ALA A 711 59.23 87.08 -8.73
C ALA A 711 60.19 85.89 -8.89
N THR A 712 59.93 84.99 -9.86
CA THR A 712 60.65 83.71 -10.13
C THR A 712 60.49 82.65 -9.02
N THR A 713 60.32 81.34 -9.22
CA THR A 713 59.99 80.39 -10.33
C THR A 713 59.16 79.26 -9.68
N GLY A 714 58.33 78.39 -10.28
CA GLY A 714 58.15 77.90 -11.65
C GLY A 714 57.84 76.38 -11.58
N ALA A 715 56.81 75.89 -12.29
CA ALA A 715 56.32 74.49 -12.32
C ALA A 715 55.65 73.95 -11.01
N ASP A 716 54.67 73.03 -11.02
CA ASP A 716 53.83 72.52 -12.12
C ASP A 716 52.39 72.13 -11.68
N LYS A 717 51.52 71.73 -12.62
CA LYS A 717 50.05 71.61 -12.44
C LYS A 717 49.49 70.18 -12.36
N LYS A 718 48.36 70.03 -11.66
CA LYS A 718 47.28 69.07 -12.00
C LYS A 718 45.90 69.77 -12.01
N PRO A 719 44.96 69.45 -12.93
CA PRO A 719 43.56 69.97 -12.96
C PRO A 719 42.69 69.31 -11.84
N LYS A 720 41.62 69.92 -11.25
CA LYS A 720 40.35 70.51 -11.77
C LYS A 720 39.41 69.46 -12.39
N VAL A 721 38.06 69.48 -12.27
CA VAL A 721 37.02 70.40 -11.70
C VAL A 721 35.70 69.54 -11.53
N PHE A 722 34.81 69.66 -10.51
CA PHE A 722 33.70 70.64 -10.29
C PHE A 722 32.60 70.62 -11.42
N PRO A 723 31.33 71.09 -11.26
CA PRO A 723 30.60 71.57 -10.06
C PRO A 723 29.04 71.30 -9.99
N ASP A 724 28.36 71.96 -9.03
CA ASP A 724 26.95 72.48 -9.00
C ASP A 724 25.73 71.52 -8.87
N ASP A 725 24.55 71.91 -8.32
CA ASP A 725 24.05 73.26 -7.93
C ASP A 725 23.04 73.31 -6.71
N LEU A 726 22.59 74.54 -6.37
CA LEU A 726 21.61 75.09 -5.39
C LEU A 726 20.25 74.31 -5.19
N ALA A 727 19.37 74.56 -4.18
CA ALA A 727 18.97 75.80 -3.49
C ALA A 727 18.12 75.62 -2.18
N GLN A 728 17.96 76.70 -1.38
CA GLN A 728 16.74 77.25 -0.68
C GLN A 728 15.64 76.33 -0.02
N GLN A 729 14.91 76.69 1.07
CA GLN A 729 14.99 77.74 2.12
C GLN A 729 14.05 77.39 3.33
N ASN A 730 14.04 78.21 4.40
CA ASN A 730 13.43 77.94 5.72
C ASN A 730 11.89 78.05 5.82
N LEU A 731 11.31 77.44 6.87
CA LEU A 731 10.27 78.05 7.74
C LEU A 731 10.18 77.35 9.13
N ILE A 732 9.51 77.97 10.10
CA ILE A 732 9.59 77.67 11.56
C ILE A 732 8.18 77.84 12.20
N VAL A 733 8.02 77.37 13.46
CA VAL A 733 6.88 77.59 14.41
C VAL A 733 5.69 76.62 14.19
N SER A 734 5.05 75.95 15.17
CA SER A 734 5.34 75.35 16.50
C SER A 734 4.12 75.47 17.44
N ASN A 735 3.91 74.45 18.30
CA ASN A 735 3.20 74.42 19.62
C ASN A 735 1.74 74.94 19.75
N THR A 736 0.88 74.57 20.71
CA THR A 736 0.92 73.73 21.96
C THR A 736 -0.49 73.17 22.25
N GLU A 737 -0.63 72.02 22.94
CA GLU A 737 -1.32 71.90 24.26
C GLU A 737 -1.18 70.48 24.91
N ALA A 738 -1.36 70.39 26.23
CA ALA A 738 -1.24 69.21 27.13
C ALA A 738 -2.00 69.55 28.47
N PRO A 739 -2.26 68.66 29.48
CA PRO A 739 -1.55 67.44 29.95
C PRO A 739 -2.48 66.18 30.09
N GLY A 740 -2.08 65.00 30.59
CA GLY A 740 -1.76 64.58 31.98
C GLY A 740 -3.02 64.04 32.71
N ASP A 741 -3.07 62.92 33.45
CA ASP A 741 -2.10 61.90 33.90
C ASP A 741 -2.77 60.47 33.75
N ASP A 742 -2.30 59.30 34.20
CA ASP A 742 -1.35 58.90 35.25
C ASP A 742 -0.86 57.41 35.07
N LYS A 743 0.23 57.05 35.77
CA LYS A 743 0.75 55.71 36.15
C LYS A 743 1.44 54.76 35.13
N VAL A 744 2.78 54.80 35.19
CA VAL A 744 3.70 53.68 35.56
C VAL A 744 3.81 52.45 34.61
N TYR A 745 4.88 52.46 33.78
CA TYR A 745 6.05 51.55 33.77
C TYR A 745 5.87 50.04 34.10
N SER A 746 6.54 49.08 33.44
CA SER A 746 7.49 49.11 32.30
C SER A 746 7.58 47.71 31.63
N THR A 747 7.63 47.56 30.30
CA THR A 747 8.82 47.40 29.40
C THR A 747 9.77 46.23 29.77
N ASN A 748 10.43 45.51 28.86
CA ASN A 748 10.69 45.68 27.40
C ASN A 748 10.07 44.50 26.59
N ASP A 749 9.85 44.51 25.26
CA ASP A 749 10.56 45.08 24.09
C ASP A 749 11.93 44.46 23.78
N PHE A 750 12.47 44.44 22.55
CA PHE A 750 11.93 44.23 21.18
C PHE A 750 13.16 44.10 20.22
N THR A 751 12.92 43.96 18.90
CA THR A 751 13.89 44.01 17.78
C THR A 751 14.87 42.82 17.65
N THR A 752 15.12 42.16 16.50
CA THR A 752 14.97 42.36 15.03
C THR A 752 16.05 43.19 14.31
N HIS A 753 16.80 42.56 13.40
CA HIS A 753 16.95 42.93 11.96
C HIS A 753 17.99 42.05 11.24
N ALA A 754 17.77 41.69 9.96
CA ALA A 754 18.78 41.08 9.06
C ALA A 754 18.43 41.26 7.56
N VAL A 755 19.45 41.16 6.70
CA VAL A 755 19.49 41.45 5.24
C VAL A 755 20.54 40.48 4.61
N GLY A 756 20.51 39.99 3.36
CA GLY A 756 19.75 40.32 2.13
C GLY A 756 20.70 40.80 1.01
N GLY A 757 20.48 40.61 -0.30
CA GLY A 757 19.42 39.90 -1.04
C GLY A 757 19.70 39.96 -2.57
N SER A 758 18.79 39.44 -3.41
CA SER A 758 18.97 39.16 -4.87
C SER A 758 19.96 38.01 -5.17
N ALA A 759 19.88 37.22 -6.25
CA ALA A 759 18.92 37.04 -7.36
C ALA A 759 18.91 35.52 -7.75
N HIS A 760 18.08 34.94 -8.62
CA HIS A 760 16.99 35.31 -9.54
C HIS A 760 16.09 34.04 -9.71
N GLY A 761 15.05 33.87 -10.55
CA GLY A 761 14.35 34.71 -11.52
C GLY A 761 13.69 33.86 -12.63
N ILE A 762 12.44 34.17 -13.03
CA ILE A 762 11.56 33.41 -13.97
C ILE A 762 11.12 32.03 -13.43
N GLY A 763 9.83 31.66 -13.35
CA GLY A 763 8.56 32.37 -13.54
C GLY A 763 7.38 31.38 -13.71
N GLY A 764 6.17 31.66 -13.18
CA GLY A 764 4.99 30.82 -13.42
C GLY A 764 4.03 30.57 -12.23
N THR A 765 3.09 31.50 -12.04
CA THR A 765 1.74 31.36 -11.45
C THR A 765 1.22 30.03 -10.81
N LEU A 766 0.77 30.17 -9.54
CA LEU A 766 -0.61 29.87 -9.04
C LEU A 766 -1.09 28.40 -8.91
N GLY A 767 -1.60 27.89 -7.77
CA GLY A 767 -1.66 28.43 -6.39
C GLY A 767 -2.83 27.89 -5.53
N SER A 768 -2.73 27.98 -4.18
CA SER A 768 -3.79 27.66 -3.16
C SER A 768 -4.16 26.16 -2.96
N ARG A 769 -4.67 25.69 -1.79
CA ARG A 769 -4.98 26.24 -0.44
C ARG A 769 -4.98 25.06 0.60
N VAL A 770 -4.42 25.16 1.83
CA VAL A 770 -5.05 25.54 3.15
C VAL A 770 -6.05 24.50 3.72
N LYS A 771 -6.11 24.12 5.02
CA LYS A 771 -5.32 24.38 6.28
C LYS A 771 -5.80 23.42 7.42
N ASN A 772 -5.00 23.29 8.50
CA ASN A 772 -5.29 23.15 9.96
C ASN A 772 -6.43 22.20 10.49
N GLY A 773 -6.41 21.68 11.72
CA GLY A 773 -5.44 21.74 12.85
C GLY A 773 -6.12 21.64 14.25
N GLY A 774 -5.35 21.37 15.33
CA GLY A 774 -5.79 21.27 16.75
C GLY A 774 -5.75 19.82 17.31
N GLN A 775 -5.16 19.47 18.48
CA GLN A 775 -5.28 19.95 19.90
C GLN A 775 -6.49 19.30 20.64
N GLU A 776 -6.48 18.89 21.92
CA GLU A 776 -5.56 19.01 23.09
C GLU A 776 -5.94 17.96 24.19
N THR A 777 -5.03 17.14 24.81
CA THR A 777 -4.23 17.27 26.08
C THR A 777 -4.87 16.89 27.45
N ILE A 778 -4.00 16.68 28.47
CA ILE A 778 -4.23 16.52 29.95
C ILE A 778 -4.69 15.11 30.41
N GLU A 779 -4.11 14.31 31.34
CA GLU A 779 -3.00 14.35 32.35
C GLU A 779 -3.46 14.29 33.84
N MET A 780 -2.98 13.30 34.64
CA MET A 780 -2.36 13.46 36.00
C MET A 780 -2.24 12.18 36.90
N VAL A 781 -0.98 11.77 37.20
CA VAL A 781 -0.32 11.66 38.55
C VAL A 781 -0.80 10.68 39.68
N LYS A 782 0.19 9.98 40.30
CA LYS A 782 0.24 9.17 41.59
C LYS A 782 -0.52 7.82 41.61
N GLY A 783 -0.03 6.69 42.18
CA GLY A 783 1.24 6.33 42.88
C GLY A 783 1.12 6.27 44.43
N GLY A 784 1.60 5.28 45.20
CA GLY A 784 2.39 4.03 44.96
C GLY A 784 2.52 3.17 46.27
N HIS A 785 3.67 2.47 46.51
CA HIS A 785 4.19 1.82 47.76
C HIS A 785 4.41 0.27 47.83
N GLN A 786 5.56 -0.13 48.43
CA GLN A 786 5.85 -1.34 49.27
C GLN A 786 5.84 -2.77 48.67
N THR A 787 6.42 -3.82 49.31
CA THR A 787 7.86 -4.16 49.58
C THR A 787 8.03 -5.55 50.26
N MET A 788 9.09 -6.30 49.91
CA MET A 788 9.83 -7.34 50.69
C MET A 788 9.28 -8.77 50.97
N GLU A 789 10.24 -9.72 51.00
CA GLU A 789 10.29 -11.05 51.69
C GLU A 789 9.36 -12.22 51.24
N SER A 790 9.72 -13.53 51.36
CA SER A 790 11.02 -14.24 51.57
C SER A 790 10.88 -15.79 51.32
N CYS A 791 11.92 -16.59 51.66
CA CYS A 791 12.00 -18.08 51.75
C CYS A 791 12.15 -18.89 50.42
N GLN A 792 13.28 -19.59 50.16
CA GLN A 792 13.69 -20.99 50.55
C GLN A 792 13.21 -22.09 49.55
N GLU A 793 13.91 -23.19 49.21
CA GLU A 793 15.14 -23.80 49.77
C GLU A 793 15.88 -24.82 48.82
N THR A 794 17.22 -24.97 48.97
CA THR A 794 18.09 -26.17 48.68
C THR A 794 18.19 -26.88 47.30
N GLY A 795 19.41 -27.40 46.97
CA GLY A 795 19.62 -28.50 46.00
C GLY A 795 21.06 -28.61 45.44
N HIS A 796 21.86 -29.60 45.88
CA HIS A 796 23.33 -29.71 45.63
C HIS A 796 23.79 -30.34 44.29
N ASP A 797 25.10 -30.17 44.03
CA ASP A 797 25.97 -30.76 43.00
C ASP A 797 25.98 -32.31 42.92
N HIS A 798 26.38 -32.91 41.78
CA HIS A 798 27.67 -33.63 41.67
C HIS A 798 28.03 -34.26 40.28
N THR A 799 29.33 -34.17 40.02
CA THR A 799 30.28 -34.77 39.05
C THR A 799 30.20 -36.26 38.58
N LEU A 800 30.72 -36.49 37.35
CA LEU A 800 31.69 -37.55 36.87
C LEU A 800 31.27 -38.92 36.20
N GLU A 801 32.00 -39.21 35.09
CA GLU A 801 32.55 -40.47 34.51
C GLU A 801 31.76 -41.80 34.21
N ARG A 802 31.56 -42.08 32.91
CA ARG A 802 32.33 -43.05 32.03
C ARG A 802 32.16 -44.59 32.06
N CYS A 803 32.19 -45.18 30.83
CA CYS A 803 32.37 -46.62 30.45
C CYS A 803 31.21 -47.59 30.77
N LYS A 804 30.99 -48.76 30.13
CA LYS A 804 31.66 -49.70 29.16
C LYS A 804 30.52 -50.59 28.52
N GLU A 805 30.57 -51.48 27.50
CA GLU A 805 31.47 -51.97 26.40
C GLU A 805 30.63 -52.96 25.51
N GLY A 806 30.90 -53.37 24.25
CA GLY A 806 31.81 -52.85 23.20
C GLY A 806 32.37 -53.90 22.21
N GLY A 807 31.59 -54.42 21.22
CA GLY A 807 32.10 -55.29 20.11
C GLY A 807 31.01 -56.11 19.36
N GLN A 808 31.24 -56.74 18.18
CA GLN A 808 32.31 -56.64 17.16
C GLN A 808 31.92 -57.40 15.84
N HIS A 809 32.74 -57.27 14.77
CA HIS A 809 32.77 -58.02 13.48
C HIS A 809 32.12 -57.39 12.20
N THR A 810 32.38 -58.01 11.03
CA THR A 810 32.88 -57.33 9.81
C THR A 810 32.62 -58.05 8.46
N LEU A 811 32.56 -57.25 7.37
CA LEU A 811 32.92 -57.54 5.95
C LEU A 811 32.05 -58.46 5.05
N ASP A 812 31.34 -57.79 4.13
CA ASP A 812 31.26 -57.98 2.65
C ASP A 812 31.30 -59.33 1.90
N SER A 813 30.23 -59.52 1.10
CA SER A 813 30.21 -59.76 -0.37
C SER A 813 30.71 -61.08 -1.02
N CYS A 814 29.81 -61.80 -1.75
CA CYS A 814 29.93 -62.07 -3.20
C CYS A 814 28.84 -63.00 -3.86
N ARG A 815 28.21 -62.49 -4.95
CA ARG A 815 27.96 -63.14 -6.28
C ARG A 815 27.38 -64.58 -6.42
N GLY A 816 26.27 -64.73 -7.18
CA GLY A 816 26.01 -65.95 -8.01
C GLY A 816 24.55 -66.24 -8.46
N GLY A 817 24.34 -66.63 -9.74
CA GLY A 817 23.16 -67.37 -10.27
C GLY A 817 23.57 -68.81 -10.69
N PRO A 818 22.82 -69.60 -11.52
CA PRO A 818 21.77 -69.21 -12.50
C PRO A 818 20.56 -70.19 -12.73
N VAL A 819 19.62 -69.78 -13.60
CA VAL A 819 18.78 -70.54 -14.60
C VAL A 819 18.19 -71.93 -14.31
N ALA A 820 16.86 -72.06 -14.51
CA ALA A 820 16.17 -73.23 -15.12
C ALA A 820 14.79 -72.84 -15.72
N THR A 821 14.26 -73.61 -16.69
CA THR A 821 13.03 -73.35 -17.49
C THR A 821 11.98 -74.45 -17.36
N ASP A 822 10.69 -74.16 -17.61
CA ASP A 822 9.92 -74.86 -18.67
C ASP A 822 8.61 -74.15 -19.11
N ASN A 823 7.92 -74.72 -20.11
CA ASN A 823 6.81 -74.16 -20.90
C ASN A 823 5.43 -74.77 -20.55
N CYS A 824 4.33 -74.07 -20.89
CA CYS A 824 3.17 -74.67 -21.58
C CYS A 824 2.21 -73.63 -22.21
N LYS A 825 1.35 -74.10 -23.13
CA LYS A 825 0.32 -73.33 -23.89
C LYS A 825 -1.11 -73.72 -23.44
N TYR A 826 -2.12 -72.84 -23.60
CA TYR A 826 -3.18 -72.95 -24.64
C TYR A 826 -4.47 -72.11 -24.40
N THR A 827 -4.97 -71.50 -25.50
CA THR A 827 -6.36 -71.11 -25.87
C THR A 827 -7.43 -70.67 -24.85
N TYR A 828 -7.83 -69.40 -24.95
CA TYR A 828 -9.10 -68.86 -25.54
C TYR A 828 -10.46 -69.61 -25.41
N SER A 829 -11.54 -68.79 -25.47
CA SER A 829 -13.00 -69.07 -25.43
C SER A 829 -13.68 -68.95 -24.04
N GLU A 830 -14.92 -68.45 -23.86
CA GLU A 830 -15.89 -67.91 -24.84
C GLU A 830 -16.95 -66.92 -24.22
N TRP A 831 -17.21 -65.80 -24.91
CA TRP A 831 -18.53 -65.15 -25.18
C TRP A 831 -19.53 -64.62 -24.10
N TYR A 832 -19.81 -63.30 -24.18
CA TYR A 832 -21.11 -62.58 -24.04
C TYR A 832 -21.93 -62.68 -22.70
N THR A 833 -22.89 -61.81 -22.33
CA THR A 833 -23.73 -60.84 -23.09
C THR A 833 -24.31 -59.69 -22.22
N TYR A 834 -24.78 -58.64 -22.90
CA TYR A 834 -25.89 -57.70 -22.55
C TYR A 834 -25.73 -56.51 -21.59
N THR A 835 -26.28 -55.40 -22.10
CA THR A 835 -26.45 -54.07 -21.52
C THR A 835 -27.72 -53.92 -20.65
N GLN A 836 -27.63 -53.08 -19.60
CA GLN A 836 -28.55 -52.02 -19.09
C GLN A 836 -30.09 -52.02 -19.39
N PRO A 837 -30.96 -51.26 -18.64
CA PRO A 837 -30.79 -50.48 -17.39
C PRO A 837 -31.95 -50.49 -16.33
N ARG A 838 -31.67 -49.94 -15.13
CA ARG A 838 -32.51 -49.07 -14.22
C ARG A 838 -33.76 -49.56 -13.43
N LEU A 839 -33.76 -49.13 -12.14
CA LEU A 839 -34.84 -48.68 -11.22
C LEU A 839 -35.70 -49.67 -10.38
N GLY A 840 -35.84 -49.33 -9.08
CA GLY A 840 -36.79 -49.89 -8.07
C GLY A 840 -36.30 -51.15 -7.35
N GLU A 841 -36.51 -51.40 -6.04
CA GLU A 841 -37.00 -50.64 -4.87
C GLU A 841 -36.14 -51.09 -3.66
N LYS A 842 -35.63 -50.26 -2.73
CA LYS A 842 -36.26 -49.53 -1.60
C LYS A 842 -36.76 -50.42 -0.42
N VAL A 843 -36.34 -50.03 0.81
CA VAL A 843 -36.88 -50.34 2.16
C VAL A 843 -36.22 -51.46 3.00
N GLN A 844 -35.76 -51.06 4.20
CA GLN A 844 -35.37 -51.85 5.40
C GLN A 844 -34.16 -52.81 5.25
N GLN A 845 -33.19 -52.80 6.16
CA GLN A 845 -33.35 -52.86 7.63
C GLN A 845 -32.29 -52.04 8.40
N CYS A 846 -32.59 -51.65 9.64
CA CYS A 846 -31.62 -51.14 10.64
C CYS A 846 -30.90 -52.35 11.33
N ASP A 847 -29.88 -52.24 12.19
CA ASP A 847 -29.40 -51.17 13.10
C ASP A 847 -27.85 -51.25 13.29
N GLN A 848 -27.30 -50.38 14.15
CA GLN A 848 -25.96 -50.44 14.81
C GLN A 848 -24.74 -49.84 14.07
N ASP A 849 -24.57 -48.52 14.28
CA ASP A 849 -23.40 -47.81 14.83
C ASP A 849 -21.95 -48.05 14.35
N ASN A 850 -21.22 -46.92 14.28
CA ASN A 850 -19.76 -46.73 14.31
C ASN A 850 -18.96 -47.14 13.04
N THR A 851 -17.99 -46.36 12.54
CA THR A 851 -17.54 -44.97 12.86
C THR A 851 -16.72 -44.40 11.69
N HIS A 852 -16.66 -43.08 11.56
CA HIS A 852 -15.64 -42.29 10.85
C HIS A 852 -15.05 -42.82 9.52
N MET A 853 -15.55 -42.28 8.39
CA MET A 853 -14.72 -41.52 7.46
C MET A 853 -15.59 -40.73 6.48
N GLN A 854 -15.38 -39.41 6.37
CA GLN A 854 -15.97 -38.59 5.31
C GLN A 854 -14.99 -38.49 4.15
N ALA A 855 -15.45 -38.84 2.94
CA ALA A 855 -14.79 -38.39 1.72
C ALA A 855 -15.14 -36.92 1.47
N GLN A 856 -14.15 -36.13 1.06
CA GLN A 856 -14.38 -34.82 0.45
C GLN A 856 -14.66 -35.01 -1.04
N ASP A 857 -15.59 -34.23 -1.59
CA ASP A 857 -15.84 -34.19 -3.03
C ASP A 857 -16.03 -32.74 -3.50
N TYR A 858 -15.71 -32.48 -4.77
CA TYR A 858 -15.45 -31.13 -5.30
C TYR A 858 -16.73 -30.35 -5.67
N VAL A 859 -16.69 -29.02 -5.50
CA VAL A 859 -17.47 -28.08 -6.34
C VAL A 859 -16.58 -26.93 -6.81
N LEU A 860 -16.71 -26.62 -8.10
CA LEU A 860 -15.88 -25.70 -8.89
C LEU A 860 -16.07 -24.21 -8.52
N THR A 861 -15.03 -23.41 -8.77
CA THR A 861 -15.09 -21.94 -8.81
C THR A 861 -15.80 -21.42 -10.06
N TYR A 862 -16.45 -20.25 -9.93
CA TYR A 862 -17.00 -19.49 -11.06
C TYR A 862 -16.45 -18.06 -11.05
N ASN A 863 -15.79 -17.66 -12.14
CA ASN A 863 -15.25 -16.32 -12.32
C ASN A 863 -16.20 -15.46 -13.17
N TYR A 864 -16.87 -14.47 -12.58
CA TYR A 864 -17.42 -13.34 -13.35
C TYR A 864 -17.69 -12.08 -12.49
N GLU A 865 -16.76 -11.12 -12.50
CA GLU A 865 -16.97 -9.82 -11.84
C GLU A 865 -17.73 -8.83 -12.73
N GLY A 866 -19.04 -8.72 -12.53
CA GLY A 866 -19.86 -7.65 -13.11
C GLY A 866 -19.68 -6.32 -12.36
N ARG A 867 -19.20 -5.27 -13.03
CA ARG A 867 -19.11 -3.93 -12.43
C ARG A 867 -20.51 -3.37 -12.08
N GLY A 868 -20.69 -2.99 -10.81
CA GLY A 868 -21.68 -1.96 -10.44
C GLY A 868 -22.78 -2.37 -9.45
N SER A 869 -22.43 -2.58 -8.18
CA SER A 869 -23.38 -2.43 -7.07
C SER A 869 -22.65 -1.96 -5.80
N ALA A 870 -23.33 -1.19 -4.96
CA ALA A 870 -22.76 -0.52 -3.79
C ALA A 870 -23.51 -0.87 -2.50
N ALA A 871 -23.63 -2.17 -2.21
CA ALA A 871 -24.02 -2.70 -0.90
C ALA A 871 -23.47 -4.13 -0.73
N GLY A 872 -22.64 -4.36 0.29
CA GLY A 872 -22.19 -5.70 0.65
C GLY A 872 -23.22 -6.40 1.55
N SER A 873 -23.84 -7.47 1.06
CA SER A 873 -24.78 -8.29 1.83
C SER A 873 -24.08 -9.50 2.46
N VAL A 874 -23.91 -9.48 3.78
CA VAL A 874 -23.42 -10.65 4.56
C VAL A 874 -24.61 -11.36 5.18
N GLY A 875 -24.75 -12.66 4.93
CA GLY A 875 -25.76 -13.52 5.55
C GLY A 875 -25.17 -14.33 6.70
N CYS A 876 -25.85 -14.39 7.84
CA CYS A 876 -25.39 -15.12 9.02
C CYS A 876 -26.02 -16.52 9.09
N CYS A 877 -25.23 -17.58 8.85
CA CYS A 877 -25.62 -18.98 9.09
C CYS A 877 -24.42 -19.87 9.49
N SER A 878 -24.17 -20.02 10.79
CA SER A 878 -23.60 -21.24 11.37
C SER A 878 -23.78 -21.23 12.89
N GLU A 879 -24.19 -22.37 13.47
CA GLU A 879 -24.32 -22.53 14.92
C GLU A 879 -22.98 -22.90 15.57
N ARG A 880 -22.88 -22.72 16.90
CA ARG A 880 -21.65 -22.89 17.67
C ARG A 880 -21.27 -24.36 17.89
N GLN A 881 -19.98 -24.61 17.98
CA GLN A 881 -19.43 -25.29 19.16
C GLN A 881 -18.45 -24.34 19.87
N GLU A 882 -18.52 -24.34 21.20
CA GLU A 882 -17.50 -23.76 22.10
C GLU A 882 -16.48 -24.89 22.39
N GLU A 883 -15.26 -24.66 22.91
CA GLU A 883 -14.76 -23.52 23.68
C GLU A 883 -13.31 -23.17 23.25
N ASP A 884 -13.05 -21.92 22.84
CA ASP A 884 -11.78 -21.19 23.10
C ASP A 884 -11.82 -19.75 22.54
N GLY A 885 -11.03 -18.83 23.12
CA GLY A 885 -10.65 -17.56 22.49
C GLY A 885 -11.67 -16.40 22.44
N LEU A 886 -12.00 -15.78 23.59
CA LEU A 886 -12.77 -14.51 23.63
C LEU A 886 -11.93 -13.22 23.46
N GLU A 887 -10.63 -13.35 23.17
CA GLU A 887 -9.66 -12.24 23.11
C GLU A 887 -9.88 -11.28 21.92
N PHE A 888 -10.51 -11.77 20.84
CA PHE A 888 -10.86 -10.99 19.64
C PHE A 888 -11.74 -9.74 19.91
N LEU A 889 -12.60 -9.78 20.94
CA LEU A 889 -13.60 -8.72 21.18
C LEU A 889 -13.01 -7.40 21.68
N ASP A 890 -11.80 -7.41 22.26
CA ASP A 890 -11.14 -6.19 22.74
C ASP A 890 -10.37 -5.42 21.65
N HIS A 891 -10.17 -6.04 20.48
CA HIS A 891 -9.62 -5.35 19.30
C HIS A 891 -10.70 -4.64 18.46
N LEU A 892 -11.99 -4.79 18.79
CA LEU A 892 -13.09 -4.15 18.07
C LEU A 892 -13.34 -2.71 18.56
N GLY A 893 -13.20 -1.74 17.64
CA GLY A 893 -13.54 -0.34 17.90
C GLY A 893 -15.01 -0.16 18.36
N PRO A 894 -15.32 0.86 19.18
CA PRO A 894 -16.56 0.91 19.98
C PRO A 894 -17.89 0.91 19.20
N LYS A 895 -17.87 1.27 17.90
CA LYS A 895 -19.04 1.15 17.01
C LYS A 895 -19.39 -0.30 16.61
N PHE A 896 -18.42 -1.20 16.64
CA PHE A 896 -18.61 -2.61 16.24
C PHE A 896 -18.94 -3.50 17.44
N ARG A 897 -18.38 -3.19 18.62
CA ARG A 897 -18.66 -3.88 19.88
C ARG A 897 -20.15 -3.87 20.23
N THR A 898 -20.82 -2.73 20.10
CA THR A 898 -22.28 -2.59 20.29
C THR A 898 -23.11 -3.40 19.29
N LEU A 899 -22.62 -3.60 18.06
CA LEU A 899 -23.30 -4.43 17.07
C LEU A 899 -23.18 -5.93 17.43
N ALA A 900 -21.98 -6.37 17.82
CA ALA A 900 -21.72 -7.74 18.26
C ALA A 900 -22.50 -8.10 19.53
N GLU A 901 -22.54 -7.21 20.53
CA GLU A 901 -23.35 -7.36 21.75
C GLU A 901 -24.86 -7.43 21.47
N THR A 902 -25.33 -6.80 20.40
CA THR A 902 -26.74 -6.88 19.96
C THR A 902 -27.06 -8.23 19.33
N CYS A 903 -26.12 -8.81 18.57
CA CYS A 903 -26.26 -10.16 18.00
C CYS A 903 -26.20 -11.27 19.06
N MET A 904 -25.53 -11.05 20.19
CA MET A 904 -25.40 -12.00 21.30
C MET A 904 -26.62 -12.06 22.26
N LYS A 905 -27.66 -11.23 22.03
CA LYS A 905 -28.82 -11.08 22.94
C LYS A 905 -30.16 -11.50 22.29
N ARG A 906 -30.14 -12.53 21.45
CA ARG A 906 -31.32 -13.14 20.84
C ARG A 906 -31.20 -14.65 20.72
#